data_AF-A0A449B6M8-F1
#
_entry.id   AF-A0A449B6M8-F1
#
_cell.length_a   1.000
_cell.length_b   1.000
_cell.length_c   1.000
_cell.angle_alpha   90.00
_cell.angle_beta   90.00
_cell.angle_gamma   90.00
#
_symmetry.space_group_name_H-M   'P 1'
#
loop_
_entity.id
_entity.type
_entity.pdbx_description
1 polymer ?
#
loop_
_entity_poly.entity_id
_entity_poly.type
_entity_poly.pdbx_seq_one_letter_code
_entity_poly.pdbx_strand_id
1 'polypeptide(L)'
;MEQLKLYNWYSKEFEPVVSESGKTLKAYKHIAKVKGQRMLADLNFQQKVEKDLFLRAKSKLEANLKRELSSHRVAYINKVKVLKEQYKNLNFARSFEDFINFELAKLKSRKKELHLYAKDFQKSLKDTGDSLEVKEQLLLKLKQETKFEEEKLFESYKLFKRSIKSRYANEFISPHSREQQLIIKDFVKKIEKKLAYFQSKQQEYYQEYLNKHQALKKQYKVEKADIKLDYKQRILKSEYEYNEKYITHKEEILEKKKAFYEKINQHKNEIKNSEKQHQDALKIIKQTSTQKINALKKQYQIQLKNLNELISESNQKDIYYLLENLLELNHIDESNFERVVDSFNDEQQITFNVIKNKVASSSNKIRVKRVIKYFYKGQFLTQKGNLLKTHTYNGHFDIEAGKAYSALSSDANKTRLKFLLEECQTLAQKKIMQTRNLVKQEKVNLKKQASNAKAEYKNALKETQNKLKSKQISKQAYKNLKIENKIAYKEAINDIKLNNEVSRIKNTLWTLYFRRKAEEKIDYKIFESKINEAQKSIPTECIKNISIWATLLGFILPGLSELIWFKQYAKGAVMLAFSALFYLGFIPFSFGLYWSKIGGVFGLIDLGADIRNIDQGVLPDARYYLFGGVVSIILLVFALAYFSISAIGARRVAIALEHGLRPSNWSSTKRWLNTSGFPWMISLFGWVLMVFVVATPVITSILISFTDFGYLHDPVTQKVSWVGLKQWGLWWIFRENRLITSLFRVFSWTIVWTIFSTLLPIALGIAIAILVNNNRLKGKKIFRLIYIIPWAIPVFITVTFFKNSFAGGDSGYFNSIFMALGLIDKPINWLFDNVLRVRILVILVQTWISYAWIFMLVTGNLQSIPRDIYEAGSIDGAKGRQLFWYLTIPQLLMMIAPMLIGQFVGAFNNFTTISLFTGGGPEYLDATVFKEGTTDIIISWVFKIAQGAIKIESDQAFAAALTTLASLITISVSARGFIKSITRRD
;
A
#
# COMPACT_ATOMS: atom_id res chain seq x y z
N MET A 1 -10.75 -16.41 -55.54
CA MET A 1 -11.47 -16.64 -54.27
C MET A 1 -11.16 -18.02 -53.68
N GLU A 2 -10.62 -18.98 -54.44
CA GLU A 2 -10.40 -20.34 -53.91
C GLU A 2 -9.07 -20.59 -53.19
N GLN A 3 -8.10 -19.65 -53.13
CA GLN A 3 -6.79 -19.97 -52.54
C GLN A 3 -6.11 -18.86 -51.72
N LEU A 4 -6.80 -18.12 -50.83
CA LEU A 4 -6.11 -17.29 -49.83
C LEU A 4 -6.82 -17.32 -48.45
N LYS A 5 -6.10 -17.81 -47.42
CA LYS A 5 -6.55 -18.22 -46.06
C LYS A 5 -6.09 -17.23 -44.96
N LEU A 6 -6.82 -17.09 -43.83
CA LEU A 6 -6.43 -16.28 -42.66
C LEU A 6 -6.82 -16.91 -41.29
N TYR A 7 -6.07 -16.58 -40.22
CA TYR A 7 -6.06 -17.22 -38.88
C TYR A 7 -6.29 -16.24 -37.69
N ASN A 8 -6.61 -16.74 -36.48
CA ASN A 8 -6.81 -15.96 -35.22
C ASN A 8 -5.56 -15.87 -34.27
N TRP A 9 -5.72 -15.29 -33.07
CA TRP A 9 -4.65 -15.05 -32.05
C TRP A 9 -3.95 -16.34 -31.52
N TYR A 10 -4.55 -17.52 -31.72
CA TYR A 10 -3.98 -18.85 -31.47
C TYR A 10 -3.76 -19.64 -32.79
N SER A 11 -3.71 -18.94 -33.92
CA SER A 11 -3.55 -19.53 -35.26
C SER A 11 -4.62 -20.56 -35.64
N LYS A 12 -5.87 -20.42 -35.13
CA LYS A 12 -7.01 -21.25 -35.57
C LYS A 12 -7.97 -20.49 -36.48
N GLU A 13 -8.46 -21.21 -37.50
CA GLU A 13 -9.26 -20.74 -38.63
C GLU A 13 -10.65 -20.24 -38.20
N PHE A 14 -11.15 -19.18 -38.83
CA PHE A 14 -12.56 -18.82 -38.77
C PHE A 14 -12.97 -18.06 -40.03
N GLU A 15 -13.97 -18.58 -40.75
CA GLU A 15 -14.71 -17.80 -41.73
C GLU A 15 -15.83 -17.04 -41.03
N PRO A 16 -15.98 -15.73 -41.27
CA PRO A 16 -17.30 -15.14 -41.24
C PRO A 16 -17.60 -14.55 -42.61
N VAL A 17 -18.33 -15.34 -43.37
CA VAL A 17 -19.27 -14.91 -44.42
C VAL A 17 -19.92 -13.59 -43.96
N VAL A 18 -19.90 -12.54 -44.80
CA VAL A 18 -20.87 -11.46 -44.63
C VAL A 18 -22.21 -12.15 -44.85
N SER A 19 -22.89 -12.47 -43.77
CA SER A 19 -24.10 -13.27 -43.86
C SER A 19 -25.05 -12.59 -44.85
N GLU A 20 -25.53 -13.33 -45.86
CA GLU A 20 -26.68 -12.92 -46.68
C GLU A 20 -27.88 -12.53 -45.79
N SER A 21 -27.87 -12.91 -44.51
CA SER A 21 -28.83 -12.56 -43.46
C SER A 21 -28.59 -11.21 -42.75
N GLY A 22 -27.91 -10.25 -43.39
CA GLY A 22 -27.87 -8.84 -42.94
C GLY A 22 -29.21 -8.12 -43.11
N LYS A 23 -30.28 -8.62 -42.46
CA LYS A 23 -31.70 -8.26 -42.67
C LYS A 23 -32.08 -6.79 -42.41
N THR A 24 -31.14 -5.93 -41.97
CA THR A 24 -31.38 -4.48 -41.75
C THR A 24 -30.18 -3.62 -42.16
N LEU A 25 -30.42 -2.43 -42.71
CA LEU A 25 -29.37 -1.52 -43.22
C LEU A 25 -28.45 -1.09 -42.09
N LYS A 26 -29.01 -0.99 -40.89
CA LYS A 26 -28.27 -0.66 -39.68
C LYS A 26 -27.35 -1.78 -39.23
N ALA A 27 -27.76 -3.05 -39.27
CA ALA A 27 -26.91 -4.19 -38.93
C ALA A 27 -25.78 -4.36 -39.94
N TYR A 28 -26.08 -4.23 -41.24
CA TYR A 28 -25.06 -4.24 -42.29
C TYR A 28 -24.06 -3.09 -42.10
N LYS A 29 -24.53 -1.85 -41.89
CA LYS A 29 -23.66 -0.70 -41.58
C LYS A 29 -22.84 -0.92 -40.32
N HIS A 30 -23.39 -1.58 -39.29
CA HIS A 30 -22.68 -1.85 -38.05
C HIS A 30 -21.59 -2.92 -38.25
N ILE A 31 -21.91 -4.05 -38.89
CA ILE A 31 -20.94 -5.12 -39.19
C ILE A 31 -19.85 -4.60 -40.13
N ALA A 32 -20.23 -3.89 -41.18
CA ALA A 32 -19.29 -3.20 -42.06
C ALA A 32 -18.43 -2.23 -41.24
N LYS A 33 -19.03 -1.38 -40.38
CA LYS A 33 -18.29 -0.45 -39.52
C LYS A 33 -17.35 -1.16 -38.56
N VAL A 34 -17.74 -2.29 -37.97
CA VAL A 34 -16.88 -3.08 -37.07
C VAL A 34 -15.72 -3.71 -37.86
N LYS A 35 -15.97 -4.27 -39.05
CA LYS A 35 -14.91 -4.84 -39.91
C LYS A 35 -13.95 -3.75 -40.41
N GLY A 36 -14.48 -2.62 -40.86
CA GLY A 36 -13.71 -1.44 -41.23
C GLY A 36 -12.93 -0.87 -40.05
N GLN A 37 -13.53 -0.81 -38.85
CA GLN A 37 -12.85 -0.38 -37.63
C GLN A 37 -11.75 -1.36 -37.19
N ARG A 38 -11.92 -2.67 -37.40
CA ARG A 38 -10.86 -3.66 -37.12
C ARG A 38 -9.70 -3.53 -38.10
N MET A 39 -9.99 -3.43 -39.41
CA MET A 39 -8.97 -3.21 -40.44
C MET A 39 -8.22 -1.88 -40.21
N LEU A 40 -8.94 -0.81 -39.83
CA LEU A 40 -8.34 0.46 -39.44
C LEU A 40 -7.57 0.34 -38.11
N ALA A 41 -8.03 -0.48 -37.17
CA ALA A 41 -7.33 -0.72 -35.91
C ALA A 41 -6.01 -1.48 -36.13
N ASP A 42 -5.98 -2.44 -37.05
CA ASP A 42 -4.77 -3.17 -37.42
C ASP A 42 -3.75 -2.24 -38.08
N LEU A 43 -4.19 -1.35 -38.99
CA LEU A 43 -3.33 -0.32 -39.61
C LEU A 43 -2.84 0.72 -38.58
N ASN A 44 -3.71 1.18 -37.69
CA ASN A 44 -3.32 2.07 -36.59
C ASN A 44 -2.37 1.36 -35.59
N PHE A 45 -2.53 0.05 -35.42
CA PHE A 45 -1.66 -0.76 -34.58
C PHE A 45 -0.28 -0.89 -35.23
N GLN A 46 -0.20 -1.18 -36.52
CA GLN A 46 1.05 -1.17 -37.28
C GLN A 46 1.75 0.19 -37.19
N GLN A 47 1.03 1.29 -37.41
CA GLN A 47 1.55 2.65 -37.23
C GLN A 47 2.07 2.91 -35.80
N LYS A 48 1.38 2.39 -34.78
CA LYS A 48 1.81 2.49 -33.38
C LYS A 48 3.07 1.66 -33.09
N VAL A 49 3.18 0.46 -33.68
CA VAL A 49 4.36 -0.40 -33.60
C VAL A 49 5.56 0.30 -34.26
N GLU A 50 5.39 0.88 -35.44
CA GLU A 50 6.45 1.63 -36.13
C GLU A 50 6.90 2.86 -35.32
N LYS A 51 5.96 3.59 -34.71
CA LYS A 51 6.29 4.69 -33.79
C LYS A 51 7.09 4.22 -32.58
N ASP A 52 6.72 3.09 -31.98
CA ASP A 52 7.44 2.53 -30.84
C ASP A 52 8.85 2.06 -31.25
N LEU A 53 8.98 1.40 -32.40
CA LEU A 53 10.27 1.00 -32.97
C LEU A 53 11.18 2.21 -33.22
N PHE A 54 10.65 3.29 -33.79
CA PHE A 54 11.37 4.56 -33.97
C PHE A 54 11.82 5.16 -32.63
N LEU A 55 10.93 5.26 -31.64
CA LEU A 55 11.26 5.80 -30.32
C LEU A 55 12.35 4.97 -29.62
N ARG A 56 12.28 3.64 -29.72
CA ARG A 56 13.32 2.73 -29.22
C ARG A 56 14.64 2.94 -29.94
N ALA A 57 14.65 3.03 -31.27
CA ALA A 57 15.85 3.28 -32.07
C ALA A 57 16.49 4.62 -31.70
N LYS A 58 15.71 5.70 -31.59
CA LYS A 58 16.15 7.02 -31.13
C LYS A 58 16.75 6.97 -29.73
N SER A 59 16.06 6.34 -28.78
CA SER A 59 16.56 6.19 -27.41
C SER A 59 17.88 5.42 -27.34
N LYS A 60 18.05 4.40 -28.19
CA LYS A 60 19.27 3.59 -28.30
C LYS A 60 20.41 4.40 -28.88
N LEU A 61 20.15 5.22 -29.91
CA LEU A 61 21.14 6.16 -30.47
C LEU A 61 21.57 7.20 -29.44
N GLU A 62 20.64 7.78 -28.67
CA GLU A 62 20.97 8.73 -27.60
C GLU A 62 21.77 8.09 -26.45
N ALA A 63 21.44 6.85 -26.08
CA ALA A 63 22.19 6.10 -25.08
C ALA A 63 23.61 5.75 -25.57
N ASN A 64 23.74 5.34 -26.84
CA ASN A 64 25.03 5.06 -27.46
C ASN A 64 25.89 6.32 -27.58
N LEU A 65 25.31 7.46 -27.96
CA LEU A 65 26.00 8.76 -27.95
C LEU A 65 26.57 9.07 -26.56
N LYS A 66 25.79 8.87 -25.49
CA LYS A 66 26.27 9.09 -24.11
C LYS A 66 27.43 8.17 -23.75
N ARG A 67 27.34 6.88 -24.12
CA ARG A 67 28.39 5.87 -23.87
C ARG A 67 29.67 6.15 -24.66
N GLU A 68 29.53 6.56 -25.92
CA GLU A 68 30.67 6.86 -26.78
C GLU A 68 31.38 8.14 -26.32
N LEU A 69 30.62 9.19 -25.99
CA LEU A 69 31.17 10.40 -25.39
C LEU A 69 31.85 10.13 -24.03
N SER A 70 31.31 9.24 -23.19
CA SER A 70 31.96 8.89 -21.93
C SER A 70 33.25 8.10 -22.17
N SER A 71 33.23 7.14 -23.10
CA SER A 71 34.39 6.32 -23.45
C SER A 71 35.50 7.19 -24.05
N HIS A 72 35.15 8.11 -24.94
CA HIS A 72 36.06 9.09 -25.55
C HIS A 72 36.68 10.02 -24.51
N ARG A 73 35.90 10.51 -23.55
CA ARG A 73 36.40 11.28 -22.41
C ARG A 73 37.39 10.49 -21.56
N VAL A 74 37.09 9.23 -21.25
CA VAL A 74 37.97 8.36 -20.47
C VAL A 74 39.28 8.11 -21.22
N ALA A 75 39.21 7.82 -22.52
CA ALA A 75 40.39 7.65 -23.37
C ALA A 75 41.29 8.89 -23.38
N TYR A 76 40.70 10.08 -23.50
CA TYR A 76 41.43 11.35 -23.39
C TYR A 76 42.12 11.49 -22.02
N ILE A 77 41.39 11.29 -20.91
CA ILE A 77 41.94 11.38 -19.55
C ILE A 77 43.11 10.41 -19.37
N ASN A 78 42.98 9.18 -19.87
CA ASN A 78 44.03 8.18 -19.78
C ASN A 78 45.29 8.59 -20.57
N LYS A 79 45.14 9.07 -21.81
CA LYS A 79 46.28 9.58 -22.61
C LYS A 79 47.01 10.73 -21.91
N VAL A 80 46.26 11.68 -21.33
CA VAL A 80 46.84 12.81 -20.57
C VAL A 80 47.52 12.33 -19.29
N LYS A 81 46.92 11.37 -18.59
CA LYS A 81 47.48 10.78 -17.37
C LYS A 81 48.82 10.10 -17.63
N VAL A 82 48.93 9.31 -18.69
CA VAL A 82 50.18 8.63 -19.09
C VAL A 82 51.29 9.65 -19.34
N LEU A 83 51.03 10.70 -20.12
CA LEU A 83 52.01 11.77 -20.36
C LEU A 83 52.41 12.50 -19.07
N LYS A 84 51.45 12.71 -18.16
CA LYS A 84 51.72 13.35 -16.87
C LYS A 84 52.57 12.47 -15.94
N GLU A 85 52.37 11.16 -15.98
CA GLU A 85 53.12 10.20 -15.16
C GLU A 85 54.59 10.10 -15.58
N GLN A 86 54.92 10.28 -16.86
CA GLN A 86 56.31 10.20 -17.37
C GLN A 86 57.28 11.16 -16.65
N TYR A 87 56.94 12.45 -16.51
CA TYR A 87 57.81 13.38 -15.76
C TYR A 87 57.61 13.28 -14.23
N LYS A 88 56.41 12.91 -13.78
CA LYS A 88 56.11 12.75 -12.33
C LYS A 88 56.89 11.59 -11.73
N ASN A 89 57.11 10.52 -12.48
CA ASN A 89 57.93 9.39 -12.04
C ASN A 89 59.39 9.78 -11.82
N LEU A 90 59.87 10.88 -12.43
CA LEU A 90 61.22 11.43 -12.22
C LEU A 90 61.28 12.46 -11.07
N ASN A 91 60.22 12.62 -10.27
CA ASN A 91 60.19 13.57 -9.16
C ASN A 91 61.26 13.31 -8.08
N PHE A 92 61.81 12.09 -8.01
CA PHE A 92 62.93 11.80 -7.13
C PHE A 92 64.21 12.56 -7.52
N ALA A 93 64.33 13.09 -8.74
CA ALA A 93 65.48 13.85 -9.21
C ALA A 93 65.36 15.38 -9.01
N ARG A 94 64.36 15.85 -8.24
CA ARG A 94 64.10 17.29 -8.02
C ARG A 94 65.20 17.98 -7.23
N SER A 95 65.68 17.33 -6.18
CA SER A 95 66.75 17.83 -5.33
C SER A 95 67.83 16.77 -5.15
N PHE A 96 69.03 17.20 -4.81
CA PHE A 96 70.14 16.31 -4.51
C PHE A 96 69.80 15.37 -3.33
N GLU A 97 69.06 15.88 -2.34
CA GLU A 97 68.60 15.12 -1.18
C GLU A 97 67.56 14.05 -1.56
N ASP A 98 66.55 14.40 -2.38
CA ASP A 98 65.53 13.46 -2.85
C ASP A 98 66.15 12.32 -3.69
N PHE A 99 67.12 12.66 -4.54
CA PHE A 99 67.77 11.68 -5.40
C PHE A 99 68.65 10.73 -4.59
N ILE A 100 69.36 11.26 -3.59
CA ILE A 100 70.08 10.44 -2.63
C ILE A 100 69.10 9.53 -1.89
N ASN A 101 68.03 10.07 -1.31
CA ASN A 101 67.03 9.26 -0.59
C ASN A 101 66.46 8.14 -1.46
N PHE A 102 66.24 8.38 -2.75
CA PHE A 102 65.84 7.37 -3.72
C PHE A 102 66.92 6.31 -3.97
N GLU A 103 68.17 6.69 -4.22
CA GLU A 103 69.29 5.74 -4.35
C GLU A 103 69.51 4.95 -3.05
N LEU A 104 69.29 5.56 -1.88
CA LEU A 104 69.31 4.89 -0.59
C LEU A 104 68.18 3.87 -0.45
N ALA A 105 66.97 4.21 -0.88
CA ALA A 105 65.85 3.29 -0.89
C ALA A 105 66.12 2.10 -1.84
N LYS A 106 66.70 2.36 -3.01
CA LYS A 106 67.11 1.33 -3.98
C LYS A 106 68.16 0.39 -3.41
N LEU A 107 69.18 0.92 -2.74
CA LEU A 107 70.21 0.12 -2.07
C LEU A 107 69.63 -0.70 -0.91
N LYS A 108 68.72 -0.13 -0.11
CA LYS A 108 68.01 -0.88 0.94
C LYS A 108 67.15 -2.02 0.36
N SER A 109 66.47 -1.79 -0.77
CA SER A 109 65.71 -2.84 -1.46
C SER A 109 66.65 -3.94 -1.95
N ARG A 110 67.76 -3.57 -2.61
CA ARG A 110 68.75 -4.51 -3.10
C ARG A 110 69.38 -5.34 -1.98
N LYS A 111 69.67 -4.74 -0.83
CA LYS A 111 70.10 -5.47 0.37
C LYS A 111 69.04 -6.47 0.85
N LYS A 112 67.77 -6.07 0.86
CA LYS A 112 66.66 -6.94 1.26
C LYS A 112 66.49 -8.10 0.29
N GLU A 113 66.61 -7.84 -1.02
CA GLU A 113 66.55 -8.84 -2.08
C GLU A 113 67.73 -9.82 -2.01
N LEU A 114 68.96 -9.32 -1.82
CA LEU A 114 70.15 -10.16 -1.62
C LEU A 114 70.06 -11.02 -0.37
N HIS A 115 69.51 -10.47 0.73
CA HIS A 115 69.26 -11.27 1.94
C HIS A 115 68.21 -12.36 1.71
N LEU A 116 67.15 -12.06 0.95
CA LEU A 116 66.15 -13.04 0.55
C LEU A 116 66.77 -14.13 -0.34
N TYR A 117 67.55 -13.71 -1.34
CA TYR A 117 68.27 -14.61 -2.24
C TYR A 117 69.23 -15.54 -1.49
N ALA A 118 70.04 -15.00 -0.57
CA ALA A 118 70.96 -15.81 0.24
C ALA A 118 70.21 -16.83 1.11
N LYS A 119 69.05 -16.43 1.67
CA LYS A 119 68.19 -17.31 2.47
C LYS A 119 67.57 -18.42 1.62
N ASP A 120 67.09 -18.09 0.43
CA ASP A 120 66.51 -19.04 -0.52
C ASP A 120 67.57 -19.99 -1.08
N PHE A 121 68.78 -19.49 -1.35
CA PHE A 121 69.94 -20.29 -1.78
C PHE A 121 70.38 -21.28 -0.69
N GLN A 122 70.47 -20.83 0.57
CA GLN A 122 70.77 -21.69 1.71
C GLN A 122 69.71 -22.79 1.89
N LYS A 123 68.42 -22.46 1.70
CA LYS A 123 67.32 -23.42 1.76
C LYS A 123 67.45 -24.45 0.62
N SER A 124 67.71 -24.00 -0.60
CA SER A 124 67.94 -24.87 -1.76
C SER A 124 69.09 -25.86 -1.54
N LEU A 125 70.22 -25.42 -0.99
CA LEU A 125 71.38 -26.28 -0.66
C LEU A 125 71.07 -27.35 0.40
N LYS A 126 70.08 -27.11 1.26
CA LYS A 126 69.68 -28.06 2.30
C LYS A 126 68.92 -29.25 1.72
N ASP A 127 68.20 -29.03 0.63
CA ASP A 127 67.33 -30.01 -0.03
C ASP A 127 68.02 -30.78 -1.18
N THR A 128 69.29 -30.50 -1.50
CA THR A 128 70.07 -31.24 -2.52
C THR A 128 70.83 -32.45 -1.94
N GLY A 129 71.05 -33.49 -2.76
CA GLY A 129 71.79 -34.70 -2.39
C GLY A 129 73.32 -34.60 -2.48
N ASP A 130 73.88 -33.39 -2.65
CA ASP A 130 75.32 -33.19 -2.84
C ASP A 130 76.14 -33.54 -1.58
N SER A 131 77.40 -33.94 -1.76
CA SER A 131 78.31 -34.25 -0.66
C SER A 131 78.66 -33.00 0.18
N LEU A 132 79.04 -33.22 1.43
CA LEU A 132 79.22 -32.16 2.43
C LEU A 132 80.34 -31.16 2.03
N GLU A 133 81.42 -31.64 1.41
CA GLU A 133 82.52 -30.80 0.90
C GLU A 133 82.10 -29.86 -0.23
N VAL A 134 81.22 -30.32 -1.14
CA VAL A 134 80.72 -29.49 -2.25
C VAL A 134 79.83 -28.38 -1.73
N LYS A 135 78.98 -28.68 -0.75
CA LYS A 135 78.12 -27.67 -0.10
C LYS A 135 78.94 -26.60 0.63
N GLU A 136 80.04 -26.99 1.27
CA GLU A 136 80.92 -26.07 1.97
C GLU A 136 81.68 -25.14 1.00
N GLN A 137 82.17 -25.66 -0.13
CA GLN A 137 82.77 -24.84 -1.19
C GLN A 137 81.78 -23.84 -1.79
N LEU A 138 80.53 -24.24 -2.04
CA LEU A 138 79.50 -23.35 -2.59
C LEU A 138 79.11 -22.23 -1.61
N LEU A 139 79.04 -22.54 -0.31
CA LEU A 139 78.81 -21.54 0.74
C LEU A 139 80.00 -20.57 0.88
N LEU A 140 81.24 -21.06 0.75
CA LEU A 140 82.44 -20.23 0.73
C LEU A 140 82.47 -19.30 -0.49
N LYS A 141 82.08 -19.81 -1.67
CA LYS A 141 81.97 -19.03 -2.90
C LYS A 141 80.90 -17.93 -2.78
N LEU A 142 79.70 -18.27 -2.30
CA LEU A 142 78.63 -17.30 -2.02
C LEU A 142 79.10 -16.23 -1.01
N LYS A 143 79.84 -16.63 0.02
CA LYS A 143 80.40 -15.71 1.03
C LYS A 143 81.46 -14.78 0.45
N GLN A 144 82.29 -15.24 -0.49
CA GLN A 144 83.24 -14.38 -1.20
C GLN A 144 82.54 -13.41 -2.15
N GLU A 145 81.56 -13.88 -2.92
CA GLU A 145 80.77 -13.08 -3.87
C GLU A 145 79.91 -12.02 -3.15
N THR A 146 79.38 -12.33 -1.95
CA THR A 146 78.57 -11.38 -1.16
C THR A 146 79.40 -10.38 -0.35
N LYS A 147 80.60 -10.73 0.12
CA LYS A 147 81.41 -9.83 0.96
C LYS A 147 82.13 -8.72 0.18
N PHE A 148 82.61 -8.97 -1.04
CA PHE A 148 83.60 -8.06 -1.65
C PHE A 148 83.00 -6.78 -2.26
N GLU A 149 81.80 -6.84 -2.84
CA GLU A 149 81.13 -5.65 -3.38
C GLU A 149 80.30 -4.90 -2.33
N GLU A 150 79.69 -5.59 -1.35
CA GLU A 150 78.86 -4.93 -0.34
C GLU A 150 79.68 -4.18 0.72
N GLU A 151 80.84 -4.67 1.17
CA GLU A 151 81.65 -3.96 2.18
C GLU A 151 82.16 -2.60 1.66
N LYS A 152 82.72 -2.55 0.45
CA LYS A 152 83.19 -1.29 -0.17
C LYS A 152 82.07 -0.28 -0.41
N LEU A 153 80.90 -0.77 -0.84
CA LEU A 153 79.75 0.08 -1.17
C LEU A 153 79.02 0.55 0.10
N PHE A 154 78.97 -0.29 1.15
CA PHE A 154 78.40 0.04 2.45
C PHE A 154 79.35 0.92 3.30
N GLU A 155 80.67 0.77 3.19
CA GLU A 155 81.65 1.71 3.75
C GLU A 155 81.51 3.09 3.11
N SER A 156 81.48 3.15 1.77
CA SER A 156 81.26 4.40 1.02
C SER A 156 79.94 5.05 1.44
N TYR A 157 78.88 4.26 1.63
CA TYR A 157 77.58 4.70 2.15
C TYR A 157 77.63 5.22 3.59
N LYS A 158 78.34 4.53 4.49
CA LYS A 158 78.43 4.89 5.92
C LYS A 158 79.27 6.15 6.10
N LEU A 159 80.36 6.28 5.34
CA LEU A 159 81.20 7.48 5.25
C LEU A 159 80.38 8.66 4.70
N PHE A 160 79.64 8.45 3.60
CA PHE A 160 78.82 9.49 2.97
C PHE A 160 77.65 9.98 3.85
N LYS A 161 76.95 9.05 4.53
CA LYS A 161 75.88 9.40 5.49
C LYS A 161 76.43 10.17 6.69
N ARG A 162 77.64 9.84 7.17
CA ARG A 162 78.34 10.61 8.20
C ARG A 162 78.66 12.02 7.71
N SER A 163 79.15 12.19 6.48
CA SER A 163 79.47 13.50 5.91
C SER A 163 78.24 14.39 5.60
N ILE A 164 77.08 13.80 5.27
CA ILE A 164 75.83 14.58 5.10
C ILE A 164 75.29 15.05 6.46
N LYS A 165 75.37 14.21 7.51
CA LYS A 165 74.98 14.61 8.87
C LYS A 165 75.89 15.72 9.43
N SER A 166 77.18 15.74 9.06
CA SER A 166 78.11 16.79 9.48
C SER A 166 77.97 18.11 8.70
N ARG A 167 77.27 18.12 7.55
CA ARG A 167 76.97 19.38 6.84
C ARG A 167 75.92 20.24 7.59
N TYR A 168 75.25 19.67 8.60
CA TYR A 168 74.28 20.37 9.46
C TYR A 168 74.68 20.44 10.95
N ALA A 169 75.88 19.97 11.31
CA ALA A 169 76.42 20.07 12.66
C ALA A 169 77.85 20.62 12.57
N ASN A 170 78.02 21.89 12.92
CA ASN A 170 79.33 22.49 13.10
C ASN A 170 80.10 21.71 14.18
N GLU A 171 81.39 21.49 13.90
CA GLU A 171 82.42 20.84 14.71
C GLU A 171 82.51 19.29 14.68
N PHE A 172 83.76 18.85 14.45
CA PHE A 172 84.31 17.48 14.53
C PHE A 172 84.07 16.48 13.38
N ILE A 173 85.05 16.43 12.45
CA ILE A 173 85.99 15.31 12.16
C ILE A 173 86.46 15.44 10.69
N SER A 174 87.74 15.76 10.51
CA SER A 174 88.44 15.77 9.22
C SER A 174 88.71 14.32 8.76
N PRO A 175 88.47 13.93 7.49
CA PRO A 175 88.63 12.55 7.02
C PRO A 175 90.09 12.07 7.15
N HIS A 176 90.32 10.90 7.76
CA HIS A 176 91.64 10.39 8.16
C HIS A 176 92.50 9.76 7.04
N SER A 177 92.23 9.98 5.75
CA SER A 177 93.17 9.64 4.65
C SER A 177 92.84 10.32 3.32
N ARG A 178 93.87 10.58 2.48
CA ARG A 178 93.76 11.23 1.15
C ARG A 178 92.95 10.39 0.14
N GLU A 179 92.97 9.06 0.28
CA GLU A 179 92.19 8.14 -0.55
C GLU A 179 90.68 8.22 -0.30
N GLN A 180 90.23 8.32 0.96
CA GLN A 180 88.80 8.42 1.30
C GLN A 180 88.17 9.71 0.77
N GLN A 181 88.90 10.82 0.75
CA GLN A 181 88.43 12.08 0.16
C GLN A 181 88.26 11.97 -1.37
N LEU A 182 89.17 11.27 -2.06
CA LEU A 182 89.11 11.05 -3.50
C LEU A 182 87.92 10.17 -3.89
N ILE A 183 87.65 9.12 -3.11
CA ILE A 183 86.50 8.22 -3.30
C ILE A 183 85.17 8.96 -3.11
N ILE A 184 85.03 9.77 -2.06
CA ILE A 184 83.81 10.56 -1.82
C ILE A 184 83.63 11.60 -2.94
N LYS A 185 84.71 12.27 -3.38
CA LYS A 185 84.65 13.27 -4.44
C LYS A 185 84.26 12.66 -5.80
N ASP A 186 84.79 11.47 -6.14
CA ASP A 186 84.42 10.76 -7.37
C ASP A 186 82.98 10.23 -7.32
N PHE A 187 82.53 9.75 -6.15
CA PHE A 187 81.15 9.32 -5.92
C PHE A 187 80.14 10.47 -6.05
N VAL A 188 80.42 11.62 -5.42
CA VAL A 188 79.60 12.83 -5.53
C VAL A 188 79.53 13.30 -6.99
N LYS A 189 80.66 13.34 -7.70
CA LYS A 189 80.70 13.75 -9.11
C LYS A 189 79.89 12.80 -10.02
N LYS A 190 79.92 11.49 -9.75
CA LYS A 190 79.06 10.50 -10.44
C LYS A 190 77.57 10.69 -10.15
N ILE A 191 77.20 11.01 -8.90
CA ILE A 191 75.81 11.29 -8.51
C ILE A 191 75.33 12.59 -9.14
N GLU A 192 76.12 13.66 -9.11
CA GLU A 192 75.78 14.95 -9.71
C GLU A 192 75.56 14.81 -11.23
N LYS A 193 76.41 14.05 -11.93
CA LYS A 193 76.23 13.77 -13.36
C LYS A 193 74.94 12.99 -13.65
N LYS A 194 74.59 12.00 -12.82
CA LYS A 194 73.32 11.26 -12.95
C LYS A 194 72.10 12.13 -12.62
N LEU A 195 72.19 12.94 -11.57
CA LEU A 195 71.14 13.87 -11.18
C LEU A 195 70.86 14.86 -12.31
N ALA A 196 71.91 15.47 -12.88
CA ALA A 196 71.79 16.40 -14.00
C ALA A 196 71.15 15.73 -15.23
N TYR A 197 71.50 14.47 -15.53
CA TYR A 197 70.85 13.69 -16.59
C TYR A 197 69.35 13.50 -16.35
N PHE A 198 68.95 13.07 -15.14
CA PHE A 198 67.54 12.86 -14.82
C PHE A 198 66.73 14.16 -14.72
N GLN A 199 67.35 15.25 -14.28
CA GLN A 199 66.74 16.59 -14.30
C GLN A 199 66.51 17.07 -15.73
N SER A 200 67.50 16.89 -16.62
CA SER A 200 67.35 17.18 -18.05
C SER A 200 66.22 16.37 -18.67
N LYS A 201 66.16 15.06 -18.42
CA LYS A 201 65.07 14.18 -18.90
C LYS A 201 63.70 14.55 -18.32
N GLN A 202 63.65 14.96 -17.05
CA GLN A 202 62.41 15.43 -16.43
C GLN A 202 61.90 16.70 -17.09
N GLN A 203 62.79 17.63 -17.41
CA GLN A 203 62.46 18.89 -18.08
C GLN A 203 62.02 18.64 -19.53
N GLU A 204 62.67 17.72 -20.23
CA GLU A 204 62.26 17.24 -21.57
C GLU A 204 60.83 16.68 -21.55
N TYR A 205 60.53 15.73 -20.65
CA TYR A 205 59.18 15.16 -20.53
C TYR A 205 58.12 16.17 -20.06
N TYR A 206 58.50 17.16 -19.26
CA TYR A 206 57.59 18.22 -18.85
C TYR A 206 57.20 19.12 -20.03
N GLN A 207 58.18 19.50 -20.88
CA GLN A 207 57.92 20.26 -22.11
C GLN A 207 57.10 19.43 -23.11
N GLU A 208 57.42 18.15 -23.26
CA GLU A 208 56.67 17.22 -24.09
C GLU A 208 55.20 17.10 -23.62
N TYR A 209 54.97 17.02 -22.31
CA TYR A 209 53.62 17.02 -21.73
C TYR A 209 52.86 18.30 -22.06
N LEU A 210 53.46 19.49 -21.90
CA LEU A 210 52.78 20.77 -22.17
C LEU A 210 52.34 20.85 -23.64
N ASN A 211 53.22 20.50 -24.57
CA ASN A 211 52.95 20.54 -26.01
C ASN A 211 51.90 19.49 -26.41
N LYS A 212 52.07 18.23 -26.01
CA LYS A 212 51.15 17.14 -26.37
C LYS A 212 49.78 17.29 -25.69
N HIS A 213 49.70 17.80 -24.46
CA HIS A 213 48.43 18.00 -23.77
C HIS A 213 47.56 19.03 -24.49
N GLN A 214 48.14 20.14 -24.98
CA GLN A 214 47.39 21.14 -25.75
C GLN A 214 46.86 20.55 -27.08
N ALA A 215 47.69 19.79 -27.80
CA ALA A 215 47.30 19.12 -29.02
C ALA A 215 46.17 18.10 -28.79
N LEU A 216 46.31 17.22 -27.79
CA LEU A 216 45.29 16.23 -27.41
C LEU A 216 43.97 16.89 -27.00
N LYS A 217 44.03 18.03 -26.30
CA LYS A 217 42.83 18.79 -25.90
C LYS A 217 42.10 19.38 -27.11
N LYS A 218 42.84 19.87 -28.11
CA LYS A 218 42.27 20.37 -29.37
C LYS A 218 41.62 19.23 -30.16
N GLN A 219 42.33 18.12 -30.32
CA GLN A 219 41.84 16.91 -30.99
C GLN A 219 40.57 16.36 -30.32
N TYR A 220 40.57 16.24 -28.97
CA TYR A 220 39.40 15.79 -28.22
C TYR A 220 38.16 16.66 -28.46
N LYS A 221 38.32 17.99 -28.58
CA LYS A 221 37.20 18.89 -28.85
C LYS A 221 36.60 18.68 -30.24
N VAL A 222 37.45 18.47 -31.25
CA VAL A 222 37.03 18.21 -32.64
C VAL A 222 36.31 16.87 -32.73
N GLU A 223 36.93 15.79 -32.28
CA GLU A 223 36.33 14.44 -32.32
C GLU A 223 35.01 14.37 -31.53
N LYS A 224 34.92 15.08 -30.40
CA LYS A 224 33.66 15.20 -29.64
C LYS A 224 32.55 15.89 -30.43
N ALA A 225 32.89 16.88 -31.26
CA ALA A 225 31.92 17.57 -32.11
C ALA A 225 31.48 16.65 -33.26
N ASP A 226 32.41 15.91 -33.87
CA ASP A 226 32.12 14.96 -34.94
C ASP A 226 31.22 13.80 -34.48
N ILE A 227 31.51 13.22 -33.31
CA ILE A 227 30.65 12.19 -32.69
C ILE A 227 29.23 12.74 -32.49
N LYS A 228 29.08 13.97 -32.02
CA LYS A 228 27.75 14.57 -31.85
C LYS A 228 27.04 14.79 -33.20
N LEU A 229 27.78 15.18 -34.23
CA LEU A 229 27.24 15.47 -35.55
C LEU A 229 26.75 14.19 -36.24
N ASP A 230 27.56 13.12 -36.23
CA ASP A 230 27.19 11.80 -36.80
C ASP A 230 25.91 11.24 -36.17
N TYR A 231 25.82 11.24 -34.83
CA TYR A 231 24.60 10.77 -34.16
C TYR A 231 23.39 11.66 -34.45
N LYS A 232 23.58 12.98 -34.61
CA LYS A 232 22.51 13.89 -35.01
C LYS A 232 22.00 13.56 -36.42
N GLN A 233 22.90 13.28 -37.36
CA GLN A 233 22.54 12.87 -38.73
C GLN A 233 21.80 11.53 -38.73
N ARG A 234 22.23 10.54 -37.94
CA ARG A 234 21.55 9.24 -37.81
C ARG A 234 20.14 9.36 -37.24
N ILE A 235 19.95 10.19 -36.22
CA ILE A 235 18.63 10.46 -35.65
C ILE A 235 17.73 11.11 -36.69
N LEU A 236 18.25 12.10 -37.42
CA LEU A 236 17.49 12.83 -38.44
C LEU A 236 17.10 11.93 -39.63
N LYS A 237 17.99 11.03 -40.05
CA LYS A 237 17.69 9.99 -41.05
C LYS A 237 16.57 9.05 -40.58
N SER A 238 16.65 8.56 -39.34
CA SER A 238 15.61 7.70 -38.77
C SER A 238 14.26 8.41 -38.63
N GLU A 239 14.27 9.72 -38.36
CA GLU A 239 13.07 10.55 -38.30
C GLU A 239 12.44 10.76 -39.68
N TYR A 240 13.26 10.97 -40.70
CA TYR A 240 12.81 11.04 -42.10
C TYR A 240 12.14 9.72 -42.54
N GLU A 241 12.78 8.57 -42.32
CA GLU A 241 12.24 7.25 -42.67
C GLU A 241 10.90 6.96 -41.97
N TYR A 242 10.77 7.36 -40.69
CA TYR A 242 9.50 7.24 -39.96
C TYR A 242 8.41 8.15 -40.54
N ASN A 243 8.74 9.39 -40.87
CA ASN A 243 7.77 10.36 -41.40
C ASN A 243 7.25 9.94 -42.78
N GLU A 244 8.11 9.38 -43.63
CA GLU A 244 7.71 8.83 -44.93
C GLU A 244 6.68 7.71 -44.76
N LYS A 245 7.00 6.71 -43.92
CA LYS A 245 6.08 5.60 -43.61
C LYS A 245 4.77 6.08 -43.00
N TYR A 246 4.82 7.09 -42.13
CA TYR A 246 3.64 7.67 -41.50
C TYR A 246 2.68 8.28 -42.54
N ILE A 247 3.22 8.98 -43.55
CA ILE A 247 2.43 9.57 -44.64
C ILE A 247 1.79 8.45 -45.47
N THR A 248 2.56 7.43 -45.86
CA THR A 248 2.04 6.27 -46.63
C THR A 248 0.90 5.55 -45.90
N HIS A 249 1.07 5.26 -44.60
CA HIS A 249 0.02 4.63 -43.79
C HIS A 249 -1.24 5.50 -43.71
N LYS A 250 -1.08 6.82 -43.63
CA LYS A 250 -2.19 7.77 -43.57
C LYS A 250 -2.99 7.79 -44.87
N GLU A 251 -2.30 7.72 -46.01
CA GLU A 251 -2.92 7.63 -47.34
C GLU A 251 -3.66 6.30 -47.52
N GLU A 252 -3.03 5.17 -47.15
CA GLU A 252 -3.64 3.84 -47.22
C GLU A 252 -4.90 3.73 -46.35
N ILE A 253 -4.86 4.31 -45.14
CA ILE A 253 -6.01 4.43 -44.25
C ILE A 253 -7.15 5.22 -44.92
N LEU A 254 -6.82 6.30 -45.62
CA LEU A 254 -7.80 7.18 -46.26
C LEU A 254 -8.45 6.53 -47.48
N GLU A 255 -7.68 5.82 -48.30
CA GLU A 255 -8.18 5.03 -49.43
C GLU A 255 -9.08 3.88 -48.99
N LYS A 256 -8.63 3.06 -48.03
CA LYS A 256 -9.45 1.97 -47.48
C LYS A 256 -10.73 2.47 -46.84
N LYS A 257 -10.69 3.65 -46.21
CA LYS A 257 -11.86 4.33 -45.65
C LYS A 257 -12.83 4.79 -46.75
N LYS A 258 -12.34 5.34 -47.87
CA LYS A 258 -13.18 5.72 -49.03
C LYS A 258 -13.85 4.50 -49.67
N ALA A 259 -13.07 3.47 -50.03
CA ALA A 259 -13.59 2.24 -50.62
C ALA A 259 -14.61 1.52 -49.73
N PHE A 260 -14.41 1.60 -48.41
CA PHE A 260 -15.34 1.11 -47.40
C PHE A 260 -16.71 1.81 -47.44
N TYR A 261 -16.73 3.16 -47.54
CA TYR A 261 -17.98 3.92 -47.59
C TYR A 261 -18.73 3.77 -48.92
N GLU A 262 -18.02 3.60 -50.03
CA GLU A 262 -18.60 3.37 -51.35
C GLU A 262 -19.38 2.04 -51.41
N LYS A 263 -18.80 0.94 -50.91
CA LYS A 263 -19.50 -0.36 -50.81
C LYS A 263 -20.74 -0.32 -49.92
N ILE A 264 -20.72 0.50 -48.86
CA ILE A 264 -21.92 0.71 -48.01
C ILE A 264 -23.02 1.45 -48.76
N ASN A 265 -22.66 2.40 -49.62
CA ASN A 265 -23.63 3.16 -50.40
C ASN A 265 -24.25 2.33 -51.53
N GLN A 266 -23.47 1.44 -52.18
CA GLN A 266 -23.97 0.53 -53.22
C GLN A 266 -25.07 -0.41 -52.70
N HIS A 267 -24.87 -1.05 -51.53
CA HIS A 267 -25.84 -2.01 -50.98
C HIS A 267 -26.99 -1.33 -50.20
N LYS A 268 -26.99 0.00 -50.09
CA LYS A 268 -27.91 0.76 -49.22
C LYS A 268 -29.38 0.58 -49.57
N ASN A 269 -29.70 0.49 -50.86
CA ASN A 269 -31.07 0.47 -51.35
C ASN A 269 -31.68 -0.94 -51.28
N GLU A 270 -30.91 -1.98 -51.60
CA GLU A 270 -31.32 -3.39 -51.47
C GLU A 270 -31.65 -3.75 -50.01
N ILE A 271 -30.81 -3.29 -49.07
CA ILE A 271 -31.01 -3.61 -47.65
C ILE A 271 -32.18 -2.81 -47.06
N LYS A 272 -32.46 -1.59 -47.53
CA LYS A 272 -33.66 -0.83 -47.10
C LYS A 272 -34.96 -1.54 -47.47
N ASN A 273 -35.01 -2.15 -48.65
CA ASN A 273 -36.20 -2.88 -49.10
C ASN A 273 -36.42 -4.16 -48.28
N SER A 274 -35.35 -4.92 -47.99
CA SER A 274 -35.40 -6.09 -47.11
C SER A 274 -35.78 -5.73 -45.65
N GLU A 275 -35.31 -4.58 -45.16
CA GLU A 275 -35.60 -4.09 -43.81
C GLU A 275 -37.07 -3.70 -43.64
N LYS A 276 -37.68 -3.06 -44.65
CA LYS A 276 -39.11 -2.70 -44.63
C LYS A 276 -39.99 -3.95 -44.53
N GLN A 277 -39.71 -4.96 -45.35
CA GLN A 277 -40.42 -6.25 -45.34
C GLN A 277 -40.27 -6.99 -44.00
N HIS A 278 -39.08 -6.99 -43.39
CA HIS A 278 -38.84 -7.62 -42.09
C HIS A 278 -39.50 -6.87 -40.91
N GLN A 279 -39.57 -5.54 -40.95
CA GLN A 279 -40.17 -4.74 -39.87
C GLN A 279 -41.69 -4.99 -39.76
N ASP A 280 -42.37 -5.14 -40.89
CA ASP A 280 -43.81 -5.41 -40.90
C ASP A 280 -44.12 -6.84 -40.41
N ALA A 281 -43.33 -7.84 -40.81
CA ALA A 281 -43.42 -9.20 -40.29
C ALA A 281 -43.16 -9.27 -38.76
N LEU A 282 -42.16 -8.53 -38.27
CA LEU A 282 -41.84 -8.45 -36.84
C LEU A 282 -42.94 -7.80 -36.00
N LYS A 283 -43.65 -6.80 -36.53
CA LYS A 283 -44.78 -6.16 -35.83
C LYS A 283 -45.92 -7.16 -35.61
N ILE A 284 -46.26 -7.94 -36.64
CA ILE A 284 -47.30 -8.97 -36.56
C ILE A 284 -46.91 -10.04 -35.52
N ILE A 285 -45.68 -10.56 -35.58
CA ILE A 285 -45.18 -11.57 -34.62
C ILE A 285 -45.19 -11.02 -33.17
N LYS A 286 -44.82 -9.75 -32.96
CA LYS A 286 -44.83 -9.11 -31.65
C LYS A 286 -46.25 -8.93 -31.10
N GLN A 287 -47.22 -8.56 -31.93
CA GLN A 287 -48.61 -8.43 -31.50
C GLN A 287 -49.21 -9.80 -31.11
N THR A 288 -49.03 -10.83 -31.94
CA THR A 288 -49.51 -12.19 -31.66
C THR A 288 -48.86 -12.79 -30.40
N SER A 289 -47.55 -12.61 -30.24
CA SER A 289 -46.84 -13.08 -29.03
C SER A 289 -47.28 -12.33 -27.77
N THR A 290 -47.53 -11.02 -27.85
CA THR A 290 -48.03 -10.23 -26.70
C THR A 290 -49.41 -10.71 -26.23
N GLN A 291 -50.33 -10.99 -27.15
CA GLN A 291 -51.64 -11.56 -26.83
C GLN A 291 -51.52 -12.93 -26.14
N LYS A 292 -50.70 -13.84 -26.69
CA LYS A 292 -50.44 -15.16 -26.09
C LYS A 292 -49.78 -15.05 -24.71
N ILE A 293 -48.84 -14.13 -24.52
CA ILE A 293 -48.20 -13.89 -23.21
C ILE A 293 -49.21 -13.36 -22.18
N ASN A 294 -50.13 -12.48 -22.59
CA ASN A 294 -51.17 -11.98 -21.71
C ASN A 294 -52.13 -13.11 -21.29
N ALA A 295 -52.47 -14.03 -22.20
CA ALA A 295 -53.24 -15.23 -21.87
C ALA A 295 -52.49 -16.13 -20.87
N LEU A 296 -51.20 -16.41 -21.11
CA LEU A 296 -50.36 -17.17 -20.17
C LEU A 296 -50.26 -16.50 -18.80
N LYS A 297 -50.16 -15.17 -18.75
CA LYS A 297 -50.11 -14.42 -17.49
C LYS A 297 -51.43 -14.55 -16.71
N LYS A 298 -52.58 -14.49 -17.40
CA LYS A 298 -53.89 -14.76 -16.78
C LYS A 298 -53.96 -16.19 -16.24
N GLN A 299 -53.51 -17.18 -17.01
CA GLN A 299 -53.46 -18.58 -16.58
C GLN A 299 -52.59 -18.77 -15.33
N TYR A 300 -51.38 -18.18 -15.31
CA TYR A 300 -50.50 -18.18 -14.13
C TYR A 300 -51.14 -17.50 -12.91
N GLN A 301 -51.87 -16.38 -13.11
CA GLN A 301 -52.59 -15.71 -12.03
C GLN A 301 -53.75 -16.56 -11.46
N ILE A 302 -54.46 -17.29 -12.31
CA ILE A 302 -55.53 -18.22 -11.90
C ILE A 302 -54.93 -19.36 -11.06
N GLN A 303 -53.82 -19.97 -11.52
CA GLN A 303 -53.10 -20.99 -10.75
C GLN A 303 -52.64 -20.48 -9.38
N LEU A 304 -52.22 -19.22 -9.28
CA LEU A 304 -51.86 -18.60 -8.00
C LEU A 304 -53.06 -18.27 -7.10
N LYS A 305 -54.28 -18.14 -7.63
CA LYS A 305 -55.51 -17.97 -6.84
C LYS A 305 -55.97 -19.30 -6.25
N ASN A 306 -55.89 -20.41 -6.99
CA ASN A 306 -56.25 -21.76 -6.53
C ASN A 306 -55.17 -22.42 -5.67
N LEU A 307 -54.32 -21.62 -5.02
CA LEU A 307 -53.11 -22.10 -4.36
C LEU A 307 -53.40 -22.88 -3.08
N ASN A 308 -54.58 -22.69 -2.46
CA ASN A 308 -54.98 -23.48 -1.30
C ASN A 308 -55.33 -24.93 -1.66
N GLU A 309 -55.99 -25.14 -2.80
CA GLU A 309 -56.39 -26.45 -3.31
C GLU A 309 -55.15 -27.29 -3.71
N LEU A 310 -54.20 -26.66 -4.40
CA LEU A 310 -52.92 -27.28 -4.74
C LEU A 310 -52.07 -27.63 -3.50
N ILE A 311 -52.21 -26.85 -2.41
CA ILE A 311 -51.56 -27.18 -1.14
C ILE A 311 -52.20 -28.42 -0.52
N SER A 312 -53.54 -28.56 -0.55
CA SER A 312 -54.19 -29.76 -0.03
C SER A 312 -53.77 -31.01 -0.80
N GLU A 313 -53.76 -30.97 -2.13
CA GLU A 313 -53.28 -32.07 -2.96
C GLU A 313 -51.82 -32.44 -2.66
N SER A 314 -50.94 -31.43 -2.55
CA SER A 314 -49.53 -31.66 -2.22
C SER A 314 -49.37 -32.25 -0.82
N ASN A 315 -50.16 -31.79 0.16
CA ASN A 315 -50.13 -32.32 1.51
C ASN A 315 -50.58 -33.79 1.56
N GLN A 316 -51.58 -34.16 0.77
CA GLN A 316 -52.05 -35.54 0.69
C GLN A 316 -50.96 -36.46 0.12
N LYS A 317 -50.28 -36.04 -0.96
CA LYS A 317 -49.11 -36.76 -1.51
C LYS A 317 -47.95 -36.84 -0.51
N ASP A 318 -47.72 -35.78 0.27
CA ASP A 318 -46.69 -35.79 1.32
C ASP A 318 -47.02 -36.82 2.42
N ILE A 319 -48.30 -36.99 2.77
CA ILE A 319 -48.72 -38.01 3.76
C ILE A 319 -48.40 -39.41 3.24
N TYR A 320 -48.74 -39.72 1.98
CA TYR A 320 -48.43 -41.01 1.38
C TYR A 320 -46.93 -41.28 1.36
N TYR A 321 -46.13 -40.32 0.87
CA TYR A 321 -44.67 -40.43 0.84
C TYR A 321 -44.06 -40.64 2.24
N LEU A 322 -44.54 -39.92 3.25
CA LEU A 322 -44.04 -40.06 4.61
C LEU A 322 -44.42 -41.40 5.24
N LEU A 323 -45.61 -41.94 4.93
CA LEU A 323 -46.03 -43.24 5.41
C LEU A 323 -45.21 -44.38 4.78
N GLU A 324 -45.02 -44.36 3.47
CA GLU A 324 -44.17 -45.34 2.76
C GLU A 324 -42.75 -45.40 3.34
N ASN A 325 -42.12 -44.23 3.59
CA ASN A 325 -40.74 -44.18 4.05
C ASN A 325 -40.56 -44.42 5.56
N LEU A 326 -41.55 -44.08 6.40
CA LEU A 326 -41.43 -44.26 7.86
C LEU A 326 -41.93 -45.63 8.34
N LEU A 327 -42.88 -46.23 7.63
CA LEU A 327 -43.49 -47.50 7.99
C LEU A 327 -43.11 -48.65 7.04
N GLU A 328 -42.23 -48.38 6.05
CA GLU A 328 -41.77 -49.36 5.04
C GLU A 328 -42.93 -50.02 4.28
N LEU A 329 -43.97 -49.24 3.98
CA LEU A 329 -45.17 -49.67 3.27
C LEU A 329 -44.97 -49.56 1.76
N ASN A 330 -45.46 -50.54 1.00
CA ASN A 330 -45.38 -50.54 -0.46
C ASN A 330 -46.57 -49.80 -1.07
N HIS A 331 -46.29 -48.76 -1.85
CA HIS A 331 -47.20 -48.05 -2.77
C HIS A 331 -48.60 -47.73 -2.21
N ILE A 332 -48.68 -46.62 -1.47
CA ILE A 332 -49.93 -46.05 -0.96
C ILE A 332 -50.51 -45.07 -1.97
N ASP A 333 -51.78 -45.27 -2.33
CA ASP A 333 -52.55 -44.39 -3.19
C ASP A 333 -53.93 -44.08 -2.58
N GLU A 334 -54.70 -43.23 -3.26
CA GLU A 334 -56.01 -42.81 -2.77
C GLU A 334 -57.02 -43.97 -2.67
N SER A 335 -56.82 -45.05 -3.43
CA SER A 335 -57.72 -46.20 -3.47
C SER A 335 -57.51 -47.16 -2.30
N ASN A 336 -56.28 -47.24 -1.78
CA ASN A 336 -55.91 -48.16 -0.71
C ASN A 336 -55.68 -47.46 0.65
N PHE A 337 -55.64 -46.12 0.69
CA PHE A 337 -55.29 -45.34 1.87
C PHE A 337 -56.11 -45.68 3.12
N GLU A 338 -57.45 -45.72 3.02
CA GLU A 338 -58.32 -46.01 4.18
C GLU A 338 -58.08 -47.42 4.74
N ARG A 339 -58.00 -48.43 3.86
CA ARG A 339 -57.73 -49.82 4.27
C ARG A 339 -56.37 -49.96 4.96
N VAL A 340 -55.36 -49.25 4.46
CA VAL A 340 -54.01 -49.28 5.05
C VAL A 340 -54.01 -48.62 6.43
N VAL A 341 -54.65 -47.46 6.58
CA VAL A 341 -54.74 -46.76 7.87
C VAL A 341 -55.50 -47.58 8.91
N ASP A 342 -56.57 -48.28 8.53
CA ASP A 342 -57.34 -49.12 9.45
C ASP A 342 -56.56 -50.35 9.94
N SER A 343 -55.53 -50.77 9.20
CA SER A 343 -54.66 -51.91 9.56
C SER A 343 -53.50 -51.55 10.51
N PHE A 344 -53.36 -50.28 10.90
CA PHE A 344 -52.23 -49.81 11.71
C PHE A 344 -52.30 -50.29 13.17
N ASN A 345 -51.17 -50.81 13.65
CA ASN A 345 -50.96 -51.04 15.09
C ASN A 345 -50.83 -49.72 15.87
N ASP A 346 -50.84 -49.78 17.20
CA ASP A 346 -50.80 -48.59 18.06
C ASP A 346 -49.62 -47.64 17.77
N GLU A 347 -48.44 -48.17 17.42
CA GLU A 347 -47.25 -47.37 17.12
C GLU A 347 -47.29 -46.73 15.73
N GLN A 348 -47.81 -47.46 14.76
CA GLN A 348 -48.11 -46.96 13.42
C GLN A 348 -49.17 -45.85 13.50
N GLN A 349 -50.18 -46.00 14.37
CA GLN A 349 -51.22 -44.99 14.59
C GLN A 349 -50.69 -43.73 15.28
N ILE A 350 -49.75 -43.86 16.22
CA ILE A 350 -49.02 -42.71 16.79
C ILE A 350 -48.24 -41.98 15.69
N THR A 351 -47.54 -42.73 14.84
CA THR A 351 -46.72 -42.20 13.74
C THR A 351 -47.59 -41.47 12.71
N PHE A 352 -48.70 -42.07 12.29
CA PHE A 352 -49.70 -41.47 11.40
C PHE A 352 -50.23 -40.14 11.96
N ASN A 353 -50.59 -40.10 13.25
CA ASN A 353 -51.05 -38.88 13.91
C ASN A 353 -49.96 -37.79 13.97
N VAL A 354 -48.68 -38.13 14.08
CA VAL A 354 -47.58 -37.17 14.00
C VAL A 354 -47.46 -36.59 12.59
N ILE A 355 -47.49 -37.45 11.57
CA ILE A 355 -47.44 -37.06 10.15
C ILE A 355 -48.58 -36.09 9.83
N LYS A 356 -49.83 -36.48 10.12
CA LYS A 356 -51.04 -35.67 9.85
C LYS A 356 -50.93 -34.26 10.46
N ASN A 357 -50.53 -34.18 11.73
CA ASN A 357 -50.36 -32.90 12.43
C ASN A 357 -49.24 -32.04 11.86
N LYS A 358 -48.12 -32.64 11.43
CA LYS A 358 -46.98 -31.88 10.90
C LYS A 358 -47.16 -31.41 9.48
N VAL A 359 -47.75 -32.23 8.63
CA VAL A 359 -48.13 -31.85 7.27
C VAL A 359 -49.14 -30.70 7.30
N ALA A 360 -50.14 -30.75 8.21
CA ALA A 360 -51.13 -29.71 8.41
C ALA A 360 -50.59 -28.42 9.07
N SER A 361 -49.35 -28.42 9.56
CA SER A 361 -48.80 -27.27 10.29
C SER A 361 -48.65 -26.02 9.41
N SER A 362 -48.90 -24.84 9.98
CA SER A 362 -48.72 -23.55 9.30
C SER A 362 -47.31 -23.37 8.73
N SER A 363 -46.30 -23.93 9.41
CA SER A 363 -44.91 -23.87 8.94
C SER A 363 -44.68 -24.66 7.66
N ASN A 364 -45.29 -25.86 7.53
CA ASN A 364 -45.20 -26.66 6.31
C ASN A 364 -46.00 -26.02 5.18
N LYS A 365 -47.21 -25.52 5.49
CA LYS A 365 -48.07 -24.79 4.53
C LYS A 365 -47.33 -23.64 3.83
N ILE A 366 -46.54 -22.86 4.58
CA ILE A 366 -45.72 -21.77 4.02
C ILE A 366 -44.63 -22.31 3.07
N ARG A 367 -44.03 -23.46 3.38
CA ARG A 367 -42.96 -24.08 2.56
C ARG A 367 -43.53 -24.67 1.27
N VAL A 368 -44.60 -25.46 1.37
CA VAL A 368 -45.33 -26.02 0.21
C VAL A 368 -45.77 -24.89 -0.73
N LYS A 369 -46.33 -23.81 -0.18
CA LYS A 369 -46.67 -22.59 -0.93
C LYS A 369 -45.49 -22.00 -1.71
N ARG A 370 -44.26 -22.02 -1.18
CA ARG A 370 -43.08 -21.54 -1.92
C ARG A 370 -42.69 -22.48 -3.05
N VAL A 371 -42.65 -23.79 -2.78
CA VAL A 371 -42.33 -24.82 -3.78
C VAL A 371 -43.26 -24.71 -4.98
N ILE A 372 -44.57 -24.66 -4.73
CA ILE A 372 -45.61 -24.50 -5.75
C ILE A 372 -45.42 -23.20 -6.54
N LYS A 373 -45.15 -22.08 -5.86
CA LYS A 373 -44.87 -20.79 -6.53
C LYS A 373 -43.65 -20.86 -7.43
N TYR A 374 -42.57 -21.53 -7.01
CA TYR A 374 -41.38 -21.70 -7.84
C TYR A 374 -41.67 -22.57 -9.06
N PHE A 375 -42.45 -23.65 -8.89
CA PHE A 375 -42.84 -24.54 -9.98
C PHE A 375 -43.62 -23.80 -11.08
N TYR A 376 -44.74 -23.17 -10.72
CA TYR A 376 -45.57 -22.46 -11.70
C TYR A 376 -44.86 -21.24 -12.29
N LYS A 377 -43.99 -20.58 -11.53
CA LYS A 377 -43.14 -19.51 -12.07
C LYS A 377 -42.14 -20.06 -13.09
N GLY A 378 -41.56 -21.23 -12.84
CA GLY A 378 -40.71 -21.94 -13.79
C GLY A 378 -41.44 -22.26 -15.08
N GLN A 379 -42.61 -22.89 -14.99
CA GLN A 379 -43.45 -23.21 -16.15
C GLN A 379 -43.85 -21.98 -16.95
N PHE A 380 -44.34 -20.93 -16.27
CA PHE A 380 -44.71 -19.67 -16.91
C PHE A 380 -43.53 -19.04 -17.67
N LEU A 381 -42.34 -18.98 -17.06
CA LEU A 381 -41.15 -18.43 -17.69
C LEU A 381 -40.67 -19.27 -18.89
N THR A 382 -40.71 -20.59 -18.79
CA THR A 382 -40.35 -21.48 -19.91
C THR A 382 -41.32 -21.34 -21.08
N GLN A 383 -42.64 -21.30 -20.83
CA GLN A 383 -43.64 -21.10 -21.87
C GLN A 383 -43.54 -19.72 -22.51
N LYS A 384 -43.41 -18.66 -21.69
CA LYS A 384 -43.16 -17.30 -22.15
C LYS A 384 -41.89 -17.21 -22.99
N GLY A 385 -40.82 -17.84 -22.53
CA GLY A 385 -39.54 -17.87 -23.22
C GLY A 385 -39.61 -18.62 -24.56
N ASN A 386 -40.36 -19.71 -24.63
CA ASN A 386 -40.60 -20.44 -25.88
C ASN A 386 -41.37 -19.62 -26.94
N LEU A 387 -42.29 -18.75 -26.51
CA LEU A 387 -42.97 -17.81 -27.42
C LEU A 387 -42.03 -16.69 -27.90
N LEU A 388 -41.11 -16.26 -27.04
CA LEU A 388 -40.24 -15.10 -27.27
C LEU A 388 -38.91 -15.43 -27.95
N LYS A 389 -38.40 -16.67 -27.83
CA LYS A 389 -37.07 -17.09 -28.32
C LYS A 389 -36.89 -16.89 -29.82
N THR A 390 -37.98 -16.89 -30.58
CA THR A 390 -37.96 -16.77 -32.04
C THR A 390 -37.59 -15.36 -32.51
N HIS A 391 -37.73 -14.35 -31.67
CA HIS A 391 -37.56 -12.95 -32.07
C HIS A 391 -36.96 -12.04 -30.98
N THR A 392 -36.70 -12.55 -29.77
CA THR A 392 -36.01 -11.80 -28.71
C THR A 392 -35.04 -12.65 -27.89
N TYR A 393 -33.90 -12.07 -27.50
CA TYR A 393 -32.93 -12.73 -26.61
C TYR A 393 -33.47 -12.92 -25.18
N ASN A 394 -34.42 -12.07 -24.78
CA ASN A 394 -35.12 -12.25 -23.51
C ASN A 394 -35.89 -13.57 -23.43
N GLY A 395 -36.34 -14.12 -24.57
CA GLY A 395 -36.94 -15.44 -24.60
C GLY A 395 -35.98 -16.56 -24.18
N HIS A 396 -34.74 -16.53 -24.66
CA HIS A 396 -33.70 -17.48 -24.24
C HIS A 396 -33.39 -17.37 -22.74
N PHE A 397 -33.30 -16.14 -22.22
CA PHE A 397 -33.08 -15.93 -20.79
C PHE A 397 -34.27 -16.42 -19.94
N ASP A 398 -35.50 -16.16 -20.37
CA ASP A 398 -36.70 -16.62 -19.67
C ASP A 398 -36.76 -18.16 -19.64
N ILE A 399 -36.26 -18.86 -20.67
CA ILE A 399 -36.13 -20.33 -20.66
C ILE A 399 -35.14 -20.79 -19.59
N GLU A 400 -33.92 -20.25 -19.57
CA GLU A 400 -32.90 -20.63 -18.58
C GLU A 400 -33.33 -20.25 -17.16
N ALA A 401 -33.97 -19.09 -16.99
CA ALA A 401 -34.56 -18.70 -15.72
C ALA A 401 -35.68 -19.66 -15.31
N GLY A 402 -36.54 -20.08 -16.24
CA GLY A 402 -37.58 -21.08 -16.03
C GLY A 402 -37.01 -22.41 -15.55
N LYS A 403 -35.97 -22.93 -16.22
CA LYS A 403 -35.22 -24.13 -15.79
C LYS A 403 -34.64 -23.97 -14.39
N ALA A 404 -34.05 -22.81 -14.08
CA ALA A 404 -33.49 -22.53 -12.76
C ALA A 404 -34.58 -22.53 -11.66
N TYR A 405 -35.76 -21.95 -11.93
CA TYR A 405 -36.90 -21.98 -10.99
C TYR A 405 -37.48 -23.38 -10.82
N SER A 406 -37.56 -24.18 -11.88
CA SER A 406 -38.01 -25.59 -11.80
C SER A 406 -37.02 -26.43 -10.98
N ALA A 407 -35.72 -26.25 -11.19
CA ALA A 407 -34.69 -26.89 -10.36
C ALA A 407 -34.80 -26.45 -8.90
N LEU A 408 -34.93 -25.15 -8.62
CA LEU A 408 -35.12 -24.63 -7.26
C LEU A 408 -36.39 -25.19 -6.60
N SER A 409 -37.47 -25.36 -7.35
CA SER A 409 -38.70 -25.98 -6.84
C SER A 409 -38.45 -27.44 -6.44
N SER A 410 -37.80 -28.21 -7.32
CA SER A 410 -37.44 -29.61 -7.05
C SER A 410 -36.51 -29.75 -5.84
N ASP A 411 -35.42 -28.98 -5.79
CA ASP A 411 -34.44 -29.00 -4.71
C ASP A 411 -35.09 -28.56 -3.39
N ALA A 412 -35.86 -27.46 -3.39
CA ALA A 412 -36.59 -27.01 -2.20
C ALA A 412 -37.63 -28.03 -1.73
N ASN A 413 -38.26 -28.79 -2.64
CA ASN A 413 -39.19 -29.85 -2.27
C ASN A 413 -38.45 -31.04 -1.62
N LYS A 414 -37.32 -31.46 -2.20
CA LYS A 414 -36.46 -32.53 -1.64
C LYS A 414 -35.97 -32.15 -0.25
N THR A 415 -35.41 -30.95 -0.10
CA THR A 415 -34.94 -30.41 1.19
C THR A 415 -36.09 -30.37 2.20
N ARG A 416 -37.26 -29.88 1.79
CA ARG A 416 -38.47 -29.86 2.64
C ARG A 416 -38.86 -31.26 3.11
N LEU A 417 -39.00 -32.22 2.19
CA LEU A 417 -39.43 -33.58 2.48
C LEU A 417 -38.43 -34.32 3.36
N LYS A 418 -37.13 -34.23 3.04
CA LYS A 418 -36.03 -34.80 3.84
C LYS A 418 -36.11 -34.39 5.32
N PHE A 419 -36.24 -33.09 5.57
CA PHE A 419 -36.30 -32.60 6.96
C PHE A 419 -37.67 -32.80 7.61
N LEU A 420 -38.75 -32.87 6.82
CA LEU A 420 -40.08 -33.23 7.33
C LEU A 420 -40.13 -34.69 7.76
N LEU A 421 -39.50 -35.59 6.99
CA LEU A 421 -39.32 -37.00 7.32
C LEU A 421 -38.53 -37.16 8.63
N GLU A 422 -37.36 -36.54 8.73
CA GLU A 422 -36.52 -36.58 9.94
C GLU A 422 -37.25 -35.99 11.16
N GLU A 423 -38.02 -34.90 10.98
CA GLU A 423 -38.85 -34.30 12.03
C GLU A 423 -39.98 -35.23 12.49
N CYS A 424 -40.71 -35.83 11.55
CA CYS A 424 -41.79 -36.79 11.85
C CYS A 424 -41.26 -38.05 12.53
N GLN A 425 -40.15 -38.62 12.04
CA GLN A 425 -39.49 -39.79 12.64
C GLN A 425 -39.09 -39.51 14.09
N THR A 426 -38.41 -38.38 14.33
CA THR A 426 -37.92 -38.00 15.66
C THR A 426 -39.08 -37.72 16.63
N LEU A 427 -40.18 -37.15 16.16
CA LEU A 427 -41.37 -36.88 16.98
C LEU A 427 -42.20 -38.14 17.25
N ALA A 428 -42.31 -39.05 16.28
CA ALA A 428 -42.94 -40.35 16.45
C ALA A 428 -42.19 -41.16 17.50
N GLN A 429 -40.86 -41.29 17.37
CA GLN A 429 -39.99 -41.92 18.36
C GLN A 429 -40.17 -41.30 19.75
N LYS A 430 -40.20 -39.97 19.84
CA LYS A 430 -40.44 -39.27 21.11
C LYS A 430 -41.78 -39.65 21.74
N LYS A 431 -42.88 -39.67 20.96
CA LYS A 431 -44.20 -40.05 21.46
C LYS A 431 -44.25 -41.52 21.86
N ILE A 432 -43.71 -42.43 21.07
CA ILE A 432 -43.65 -43.87 21.38
C ILE A 432 -42.88 -44.09 22.71
N MET A 433 -41.73 -43.44 22.89
CA MET A 433 -40.98 -43.51 24.15
C MET A 433 -41.75 -42.93 25.34
N GLN A 434 -42.58 -41.91 25.13
CA GLN A 434 -43.44 -41.33 26.17
C GLN A 434 -44.55 -42.32 26.55
N THR A 435 -45.21 -42.94 25.58
CA THR A 435 -46.25 -43.96 25.80
C THR A 435 -45.69 -45.17 26.55
N ARG A 436 -44.47 -45.63 26.21
CA ARG A 436 -43.78 -46.74 26.88
C ARG A 436 -43.12 -46.36 28.23
N ASN A 437 -43.28 -45.13 28.74
CA ASN A 437 -42.62 -44.61 29.95
C ASN A 437 -41.06 -44.67 29.97
N LEU A 438 -40.42 -44.98 28.85
CA LEU A 438 -38.96 -45.13 28.72
C LEU A 438 -38.19 -43.82 28.97
N VAL A 439 -38.83 -42.66 28.75
CA VAL A 439 -38.22 -41.34 28.96
C VAL A 439 -37.74 -41.13 30.41
N LYS A 440 -38.46 -41.66 31.40
CA LYS A 440 -38.06 -41.54 32.81
C LYS A 440 -36.83 -42.41 33.10
N GLN A 441 -36.82 -43.65 32.61
CA GLN A 441 -35.71 -44.60 32.79
C GLN A 441 -34.41 -44.08 32.15
N GLU A 442 -34.49 -43.62 30.91
CA GLU A 442 -33.38 -43.01 30.17
C GLU A 442 -32.77 -41.79 30.87
N LYS A 443 -33.61 -40.90 31.43
CA LYS A 443 -33.12 -39.73 32.19
C LYS A 443 -32.39 -40.13 33.47
N VAL A 444 -32.82 -41.20 34.13
CA VAL A 444 -32.14 -41.73 35.32
C VAL A 444 -30.79 -42.34 34.93
N ASN A 445 -30.75 -43.13 33.86
CA ASN A 445 -29.50 -43.70 33.33
C ASN A 445 -28.49 -42.61 32.92
N LEU A 446 -28.94 -41.56 32.24
CA LEU A 446 -28.07 -40.44 31.86
C LEU A 446 -27.48 -39.74 33.09
N LYS A 447 -28.29 -39.49 34.13
CA LYS A 447 -27.78 -38.91 35.39
C LYS A 447 -26.74 -39.81 36.04
N LYS A 448 -26.96 -41.13 36.06
CA LYS A 448 -26.03 -42.11 36.61
C LYS A 448 -24.70 -42.10 35.85
N GLN A 449 -24.73 -42.23 34.53
CA GLN A 449 -23.53 -42.20 33.67
C GLN A 449 -22.77 -40.87 33.78
N ALA A 450 -23.47 -39.74 33.78
CA ALA A 450 -22.84 -38.43 33.97
C ALA A 450 -22.20 -38.28 35.36
N SER A 451 -22.79 -38.89 36.40
CA SER A 451 -22.20 -38.90 37.75
C SER A 451 -20.92 -39.74 37.79
N ASN A 452 -20.90 -40.88 37.09
CA ASN A 452 -19.72 -41.75 36.99
C ASN A 452 -18.57 -41.04 36.26
N ALA A 453 -18.83 -40.43 35.10
CA ALA A 453 -17.83 -39.64 34.37
C ALA A 453 -17.28 -38.47 35.21
N LYS A 454 -18.13 -37.84 36.03
CA LYS A 454 -17.70 -36.78 36.97
C LYS A 454 -16.84 -37.33 38.11
N ALA A 455 -17.12 -38.54 38.58
CA ALA A 455 -16.31 -39.22 39.59
C ALA A 455 -14.93 -39.59 39.02
N GLU A 456 -14.87 -40.16 37.82
CA GLU A 456 -13.63 -40.47 37.10
C GLU A 456 -12.76 -39.22 36.90
N TYR A 457 -13.36 -38.12 36.44
CA TYR A 457 -12.66 -36.84 36.30
C TYR A 457 -12.09 -36.33 37.63
N LYS A 458 -12.84 -36.44 38.74
CA LYS A 458 -12.35 -36.07 40.07
C LYS A 458 -11.19 -36.96 40.51
N ASN A 459 -11.25 -38.26 40.22
CA ASN A 459 -10.19 -39.21 40.55
C ASN A 459 -8.93 -38.93 39.73
N ALA A 460 -9.05 -38.71 38.42
CA ALA A 460 -7.94 -38.32 37.54
C ALA A 460 -7.29 -37.00 38.00
N LEU A 461 -8.09 -36.01 38.43
CA LEU A 461 -7.55 -34.76 39.00
C LEU A 461 -6.77 -35.00 40.30
N LYS A 462 -7.29 -35.83 41.22
CA LYS A 462 -6.59 -36.19 42.45
C LYS A 462 -5.28 -36.92 42.16
N GLU A 463 -5.28 -37.85 41.20
CA GLU A 463 -4.08 -38.57 40.77
C GLU A 463 -3.04 -37.62 40.18
N THR A 464 -3.47 -36.71 39.30
CA THR A 464 -2.59 -35.68 38.71
C THR A 464 -2.02 -34.74 39.80
N GLN A 465 -2.82 -34.41 40.82
CA GLN A 465 -2.35 -33.64 41.99
C GLN A 465 -1.35 -34.43 42.84
N ASN A 466 -1.58 -35.72 43.05
CA ASN A 466 -0.66 -36.58 43.79
C ASN A 466 0.67 -36.72 43.05
N LYS A 467 0.66 -36.88 41.71
CA LYS A 467 1.87 -36.88 40.85
C LYS A 467 2.67 -35.58 40.96
N LEU A 468 2.00 -34.43 41.17
CA LEU A 468 2.67 -33.16 41.44
C LEU A 468 3.27 -33.11 42.84
N LYS A 469 2.53 -33.60 43.87
CA LYS A 469 3.01 -33.65 45.26
C LYS A 469 4.21 -34.59 45.41
N SER A 470 4.23 -35.72 44.71
CA SER A 470 5.34 -36.68 44.69
C SER A 470 6.51 -36.28 43.76
N LYS A 471 6.47 -35.07 43.16
CA LYS A 471 7.47 -34.54 42.21
C LYS A 471 7.68 -35.40 40.94
N GLN A 472 6.75 -36.27 40.58
CA GLN A 472 6.83 -37.09 39.36
C GLN A 472 6.56 -36.28 38.08
N ILE A 473 5.84 -35.15 38.17
CA ILE A 473 5.54 -34.27 37.03
C ILE A 473 5.89 -32.81 37.35
N SER A 474 6.26 -32.05 36.30
CA SER A 474 6.54 -30.61 36.44
C SER A 474 5.26 -29.78 36.61
N LYS A 475 5.38 -28.55 37.15
CA LYS A 475 4.24 -27.61 37.26
C LYS A 475 3.58 -27.31 35.91
N GLN A 476 4.35 -27.30 34.82
CA GLN A 476 3.83 -27.08 33.47
C GLN A 476 3.08 -28.32 32.96
N ALA A 477 3.63 -29.51 33.17
CA ALA A 477 2.98 -30.78 32.84
C ALA A 477 1.65 -30.94 33.60
N TYR A 478 1.60 -30.58 34.89
CA TYR A 478 0.36 -30.56 35.67
C TYR A 478 -0.71 -29.64 35.08
N LYS A 479 -0.35 -28.43 34.61
CA LYS A 479 -1.29 -27.52 33.94
C LYS A 479 -1.85 -28.13 32.65
N ASN A 480 -1.01 -28.78 31.86
CA ASN A 480 -1.42 -29.43 30.61
C ASN A 480 -2.34 -30.64 30.87
N LEU A 481 -1.94 -31.55 31.76
CA LEU A 481 -2.72 -32.73 32.14
C LEU A 481 -4.07 -32.36 32.77
N LYS A 482 -4.13 -31.26 33.53
CA LYS A 482 -5.40 -30.73 34.04
C LYS A 482 -6.33 -30.27 32.91
N ILE A 483 -5.79 -29.69 31.84
CA ILE A 483 -6.56 -29.30 30.65
C ILE A 483 -7.02 -30.55 29.89
N GLU A 484 -6.13 -31.51 29.69
CA GLU A 484 -6.40 -32.79 29.00
C GLU A 484 -7.51 -33.59 29.69
N ASN A 485 -7.41 -33.80 31.00
CA ASN A 485 -8.47 -34.45 31.79
C ASN A 485 -9.82 -33.70 31.70
N LYS A 486 -9.78 -32.36 31.59
CA LYS A 486 -10.99 -31.55 31.40
C LYS A 486 -11.58 -31.70 30.00
N ILE A 487 -10.75 -31.90 28.98
CA ILE A 487 -11.18 -32.20 27.61
C ILE A 487 -11.79 -33.60 27.57
N ALA A 488 -11.10 -34.61 28.07
CA ALA A 488 -11.58 -35.99 28.14
C ALA A 488 -12.93 -36.10 28.88
N TYR A 489 -13.10 -35.39 30.01
CA TYR A 489 -14.39 -35.33 30.70
C TYR A 489 -15.50 -34.72 29.84
N LYS A 490 -15.21 -33.65 29.08
CA LYS A 490 -16.20 -33.04 28.18
C LYS A 490 -16.57 -33.98 27.04
N GLU A 491 -15.60 -34.69 26.47
CA GLU A 491 -15.82 -35.70 25.42
C GLU A 491 -16.70 -36.83 25.94
N ALA A 492 -16.35 -37.43 27.09
CA ALA A 492 -17.17 -38.46 27.72
C ALA A 492 -18.62 -38.01 27.99
N ILE A 493 -18.82 -36.77 28.49
CA ILE A 493 -20.17 -36.22 28.69
C ILE A 493 -20.92 -36.02 27.37
N ASN A 494 -20.23 -35.67 26.29
CA ASN A 494 -20.83 -35.54 24.96
C ASN A 494 -21.21 -36.92 24.40
N ASP A 495 -20.35 -37.92 24.54
CA ASP A 495 -20.62 -39.30 24.12
C ASP A 495 -21.81 -39.89 24.87
N ILE A 496 -21.88 -39.69 26.19
CA ILE A 496 -23.05 -40.07 27.01
C ILE A 496 -24.34 -39.43 26.47
N LYS A 497 -24.28 -38.15 26.08
CA LYS A 497 -25.44 -37.44 25.51
C LYS A 497 -25.79 -37.90 24.09
N LEU A 498 -24.82 -38.36 23.30
CA LEU A 498 -25.03 -38.86 21.94
C LEU A 498 -25.65 -40.25 21.96
N ASN A 499 -25.18 -41.12 22.85
CA ASN A 499 -25.66 -42.49 23.01
C ASN A 499 -27.01 -42.59 23.72
N ASN A 500 -27.40 -41.54 24.45
CA ASN A 500 -28.71 -41.47 25.10
C ASN A 500 -29.82 -41.04 24.12
N GLU A 501 -30.84 -41.88 23.95
CA GLU A 501 -31.96 -41.68 23.02
C GLU A 501 -32.72 -40.36 23.28
N VAL A 502 -33.02 -40.04 24.54
CA VAL A 502 -33.75 -38.80 24.89
C VAL A 502 -32.95 -37.54 24.50
N SER A 503 -31.65 -37.57 24.75
CA SER A 503 -30.74 -36.47 24.42
C SER A 503 -30.52 -36.35 22.91
N ARG A 504 -30.41 -37.49 22.20
CA ARG A 504 -30.35 -37.56 20.75
C ARG A 504 -31.59 -36.94 20.12
N ILE A 505 -32.79 -37.38 20.49
CA ILE A 505 -34.08 -36.83 20.03
C ILE A 505 -34.13 -35.31 20.26
N LYS A 506 -33.74 -34.84 21.46
CA LYS A 506 -33.73 -33.41 21.77
C LYS A 506 -32.75 -32.63 20.89
N ASN A 507 -31.55 -33.16 20.68
CA ASN A 507 -30.52 -32.52 19.85
C ASN A 507 -30.90 -32.52 18.38
N THR A 508 -31.45 -33.61 17.85
CA THR A 508 -31.97 -33.69 16.48
C THR A 508 -33.04 -32.63 16.28
N LEU A 509 -34.07 -32.55 17.14
CA LEU A 509 -35.11 -31.53 17.04
C LEU A 509 -34.58 -30.10 17.11
N TRP A 510 -33.58 -29.84 17.94
CA TRP A 510 -32.97 -28.53 18.07
C TRP A 510 -32.12 -28.15 16.83
N THR A 511 -31.33 -29.09 16.31
CA THR A 511 -30.44 -28.86 15.15
C THR A 511 -31.16 -28.85 13.81
N LEU A 512 -32.31 -29.51 13.69
CA LEU A 512 -33.11 -29.60 12.45
C LEU A 512 -33.37 -28.24 11.81
N TYR A 513 -33.73 -27.24 12.61
CA TYR A 513 -33.98 -25.88 12.10
C TYR A 513 -32.73 -25.29 11.42
N PHE A 514 -31.56 -25.42 12.06
CA PHE A 514 -30.31 -24.86 11.55
C PHE A 514 -29.79 -25.62 10.34
N ARG A 515 -29.82 -26.96 10.37
CA ARG A 515 -29.43 -27.83 9.25
C ARG A 515 -30.29 -27.54 8.02
N ARG A 516 -31.62 -27.48 8.19
CA ARG A 516 -32.55 -27.11 7.12
C ARG A 516 -32.26 -25.73 6.54
N LYS A 517 -32.10 -24.72 7.40
CA LYS A 517 -31.81 -23.35 6.94
C LYS A 517 -30.47 -23.24 6.19
N ALA A 518 -29.49 -24.08 6.55
CA ALA A 518 -28.22 -24.16 5.84
C ALA A 518 -28.39 -24.78 4.45
N GLU A 519 -29.15 -25.86 4.32
CA GLU A 519 -29.43 -26.54 3.04
C GLU A 519 -30.31 -25.67 2.12
N GLU A 520 -31.38 -25.06 2.64
CA GLU A 520 -32.20 -24.08 1.90
C GLU A 520 -31.35 -22.90 1.36
N LYS A 521 -30.30 -22.49 2.10
CA LYS A 521 -29.37 -21.44 1.66
C LYS A 521 -28.44 -21.92 0.56
N ILE A 522 -28.09 -23.21 0.52
CA ILE A 522 -27.30 -23.81 -0.56
C ILE A 522 -28.16 -23.89 -1.82
N ASP A 523 -29.39 -24.40 -1.73
CA ASP A 523 -30.34 -24.48 -2.85
C ASP A 523 -30.53 -23.11 -3.51
N TYR A 524 -30.73 -22.07 -2.69
CA TYR A 524 -30.88 -20.71 -3.18
C TYR A 524 -29.61 -20.17 -3.86
N LYS A 525 -28.41 -20.50 -3.34
CA LYS A 525 -27.15 -20.10 -3.97
C LYS A 525 -26.93 -20.78 -5.33
N ILE A 526 -27.31 -22.05 -5.46
CA ILE A 526 -27.24 -22.78 -6.73
C ILE A 526 -28.17 -22.11 -7.75
N PHE A 527 -29.39 -21.78 -7.33
CA PHE A 527 -30.33 -21.01 -8.14
C PHE A 527 -29.76 -19.65 -8.58
N GLU A 528 -29.21 -18.86 -7.64
CA GLU A 528 -28.59 -17.58 -7.96
C GLU A 528 -27.42 -17.73 -8.94
N SER A 529 -26.63 -18.79 -8.80
CA SER A 529 -25.53 -19.10 -9.72
C SER A 529 -26.02 -19.33 -11.15
N LYS A 530 -27.05 -20.19 -11.33
CA LYS A 530 -27.65 -20.48 -12.64
C LYS A 530 -28.22 -19.21 -13.29
N ILE A 531 -28.90 -18.37 -12.51
CA ILE A 531 -29.42 -17.08 -13.00
C ILE A 531 -28.28 -16.15 -13.42
N ASN A 532 -27.23 -16.03 -12.61
CA ASN A 532 -26.08 -15.17 -12.91
C ASN A 532 -25.30 -15.65 -14.15
N GLU A 533 -25.21 -16.95 -14.36
CA GLU A 533 -24.61 -17.54 -15.56
C GLU A 533 -25.44 -17.20 -16.80
N ALA A 534 -26.76 -17.42 -16.76
CA ALA A 534 -27.68 -17.01 -17.82
C ALA A 534 -27.62 -15.50 -18.10
N GLN A 535 -27.38 -14.67 -17.08
CA GLN A 535 -27.19 -13.23 -17.26
C GLN A 535 -25.92 -12.86 -18.04
N LYS A 536 -24.85 -13.64 -17.88
CA LYS A 536 -23.57 -13.39 -18.54
C LYS A 536 -23.52 -13.96 -19.95
N SER A 537 -24.20 -15.08 -20.20
CA SER A 537 -24.17 -15.77 -21.49
C SER A 537 -25.20 -15.25 -22.48
N ILE A 538 -26.37 -14.76 -22.02
CA ILE A 538 -27.49 -14.40 -22.90
C ILE A 538 -27.63 -12.87 -23.01
N PRO A 539 -27.54 -12.30 -24.22
CA PRO A 539 -27.60 -10.86 -24.38
C PRO A 539 -28.99 -10.26 -24.10
N THR A 540 -29.06 -8.93 -24.00
CA THR A 540 -30.31 -8.15 -23.89
C THR A 540 -30.50 -7.15 -25.00
N GLU A 541 -31.76 -6.94 -25.37
CA GLU A 541 -32.18 -5.82 -26.20
C GLU A 541 -32.37 -4.55 -25.35
N CYS A 542 -31.94 -3.41 -25.90
CA CYS A 542 -32.00 -2.11 -25.23
C CYS A 542 -32.54 -1.01 -26.15
N ILE A 543 -33.06 0.06 -25.52
CA ILE A 543 -33.44 1.30 -26.22
C ILE A 543 -32.16 2.04 -26.64
N LYS A 544 -32.17 2.65 -27.83
CA LYS A 544 -31.05 3.45 -28.34
C LYS A 544 -30.82 4.69 -27.48
N ASN A 545 -29.57 5.06 -27.23
CA ASN A 545 -29.15 6.25 -26.47
C ASN A 545 -29.55 6.24 -24.97
N ILE A 546 -29.77 5.05 -24.40
CA ILE A 546 -29.99 4.90 -22.96
C ILE A 546 -28.85 5.50 -22.12
N SER A 547 -27.62 5.45 -22.62
CA SER A 547 -26.44 5.99 -21.93
C SER A 547 -26.57 7.46 -21.57
N ILE A 548 -27.12 8.30 -22.44
CA ILE A 548 -27.28 9.74 -22.19
C ILE A 548 -28.33 9.98 -21.09
N TRP A 549 -29.51 9.38 -21.24
CA TRP A 549 -30.60 9.52 -20.28
C TRP A 549 -30.25 8.93 -18.91
N ALA A 550 -29.60 7.77 -18.88
CA ALA A 550 -29.13 7.17 -17.65
C ALA A 550 -28.09 8.03 -16.93
N THR A 551 -27.19 8.69 -17.68
CA THR A 551 -26.21 9.62 -17.09
C THR A 551 -26.91 10.83 -16.49
N LEU A 552 -27.85 11.45 -17.22
CA LEU A 552 -28.57 12.64 -16.76
C LEU A 552 -29.43 12.33 -15.53
N LEU A 553 -30.22 11.26 -15.56
CA LEU A 553 -31.02 10.85 -14.40
C LEU A 553 -30.13 10.42 -13.23
N GLY A 554 -29.01 9.74 -13.50
CA GLY A 554 -28.04 9.34 -12.48
C GLY A 554 -27.33 10.51 -11.81
N PHE A 555 -27.25 11.67 -12.48
CA PHE A 555 -26.71 12.92 -11.94
C PHE A 555 -27.76 13.70 -11.14
N ILE A 556 -28.96 13.89 -11.70
CA ILE A 556 -30.04 14.66 -11.04
C ILE A 556 -30.59 13.93 -9.82
N LEU A 557 -30.75 12.62 -9.87
CA LEU A 557 -31.24 11.85 -8.73
C LEU A 557 -30.58 10.47 -8.69
N PRO A 558 -29.42 10.35 -8.03
CA PRO A 558 -28.69 9.09 -7.93
C PRO A 558 -29.57 7.95 -7.43
N GLY A 559 -29.59 6.83 -8.17
CA GLY A 559 -30.45 5.68 -7.91
C GLY A 559 -31.71 5.59 -8.79
N LEU A 560 -32.13 6.70 -9.40
CA LEU A 560 -33.31 6.72 -10.27
C LEU A 560 -33.07 5.94 -11.58
N SER A 561 -31.85 6.03 -12.13
CA SER A 561 -31.46 5.30 -13.35
C SER A 561 -31.50 3.77 -13.14
N GLU A 562 -31.05 3.31 -11.98
CA GLU A 562 -31.05 1.91 -11.55
C GLU A 562 -32.47 1.35 -11.43
N LEU A 563 -33.41 2.15 -10.95
CA LEU A 563 -34.81 1.77 -10.78
C LEU A 563 -35.56 1.69 -12.10
N ILE A 564 -35.47 2.74 -12.91
CA ILE A 564 -36.28 2.88 -14.12
C ILE A 564 -35.72 2.00 -15.25
N TRP A 565 -34.41 2.07 -15.50
CA TRP A 565 -33.83 1.52 -16.73
C TRP A 565 -33.15 0.17 -16.51
N PHE A 566 -32.42 -0.01 -15.41
CA PHE A 566 -31.64 -1.24 -15.17
C PHE A 566 -32.39 -2.32 -14.40
N LYS A 567 -33.58 -2.01 -13.86
CA LYS A 567 -34.39 -2.90 -13.01
C LYS A 567 -33.62 -3.41 -11.78
N GLN A 568 -32.66 -2.65 -11.29
CA GLN A 568 -31.86 -2.95 -10.10
C GLN A 568 -32.52 -2.34 -8.85
N TYR A 569 -33.73 -2.78 -8.53
CA TYR A 569 -34.59 -2.12 -7.53
C TYR A 569 -33.94 -1.93 -6.16
N ALA A 570 -33.29 -2.96 -5.62
CA ALA A 570 -32.65 -2.88 -4.30
C ALA A 570 -31.48 -1.88 -4.30
N LYS A 571 -30.63 -1.91 -5.33
CA LYS A 571 -29.49 -0.98 -5.46
C LYS A 571 -29.99 0.45 -5.61
N GLY A 572 -30.95 0.68 -6.50
CA GLY A 572 -31.51 2.00 -6.74
C GLY A 572 -32.25 2.57 -5.52
N ALA A 573 -32.97 1.74 -4.75
CA ALA A 573 -33.61 2.16 -3.51
C ALA A 573 -32.59 2.59 -2.43
N VAL A 574 -31.50 1.84 -2.25
CA VAL A 574 -30.42 2.22 -1.32
C VAL A 574 -29.75 3.52 -1.75
N MET A 575 -29.48 3.68 -3.05
CA MET A 575 -28.91 4.92 -3.58
C MET A 575 -29.87 6.11 -3.40
N LEU A 576 -31.17 5.94 -3.66
CA LEU A 576 -32.17 7.00 -3.42
C LEU A 576 -32.27 7.38 -1.95
N ALA A 577 -32.25 6.41 -1.03
CA ALA A 577 -32.25 6.69 0.40
C ALA A 577 -31.02 7.51 0.81
N PHE A 578 -29.86 7.20 0.23
CA PHE A 578 -28.64 8.00 0.44
C PHE A 578 -28.72 9.38 -0.23
N SER A 579 -29.32 9.48 -1.41
CA SER A 579 -29.57 10.77 -2.08
C SER A 579 -30.48 11.68 -1.26
N ALA A 580 -31.47 11.12 -0.56
CA ALA A 580 -32.33 11.88 0.34
C ALA A 580 -31.53 12.59 1.45
N LEU A 581 -30.45 11.97 1.96
CA LEU A 581 -29.56 12.61 2.94
C LEU A 581 -28.83 13.83 2.36
N PHE A 582 -28.46 13.82 1.08
CA PHE A 582 -27.85 14.99 0.44
C PHE A 582 -28.88 16.10 0.18
N TYR A 583 -30.04 15.76 -0.38
CA TYR A 583 -31.08 16.74 -0.72
C TYR A 583 -31.78 17.34 0.50
N LEU A 584 -32.02 16.56 1.54
CA LEU A 584 -32.69 17.01 2.77
C LEU A 584 -31.68 17.41 3.85
N GLY A 585 -30.43 16.98 3.80
CA GLY A 585 -29.43 17.29 4.82
C GLY A 585 -28.38 18.26 4.31
N PHE A 586 -27.44 17.74 3.50
CA PHE A 586 -26.20 18.46 3.18
C PHE A 586 -26.42 19.72 2.35
N ILE A 587 -27.28 19.68 1.32
CA ILE A 587 -27.53 20.83 0.45
C ILE A 587 -28.23 21.96 1.24
N PRO A 588 -29.37 21.72 1.93
CA PRO A 588 -29.99 22.76 2.75
C PRO A 588 -29.08 23.30 3.86
N PHE A 589 -28.31 22.43 4.52
CA PHE A 589 -27.31 22.84 5.50
C PHE A 589 -26.28 23.79 4.87
N SER A 590 -25.80 23.45 3.67
CA SER A 590 -24.79 24.23 2.96
C SER A 590 -25.29 25.64 2.63
N PHE A 591 -26.59 25.81 2.41
CA PHE A 591 -27.23 27.11 2.19
C PHE A 591 -27.72 27.80 3.47
N GLY A 592 -27.38 27.27 4.66
CA GLY A 592 -27.66 27.91 5.95
C GLY A 592 -29.06 27.67 6.52
N LEU A 593 -29.86 26.76 5.95
CA LEU A 593 -31.26 26.54 6.38
C LEU A 593 -31.41 25.95 7.78
N TYR A 594 -30.47 25.11 8.23
CA TYR A 594 -30.56 24.44 9.54
C TYR A 594 -29.77 25.11 10.65
N TRP A 595 -28.79 25.96 10.30
CA TRP A 595 -27.92 26.59 11.29
C TRP A 595 -27.65 28.04 10.91
N SER A 596 -28.56 28.92 11.35
CA SER A 596 -28.53 30.35 11.04
C SER A 596 -27.26 31.06 11.51
N LYS A 597 -26.63 30.61 12.60
CA LYS A 597 -25.38 31.18 13.16
C LYS A 597 -24.14 30.95 12.28
N ILE A 598 -24.23 30.18 11.20
CA ILE A 598 -23.12 29.84 10.30
C ILE A 598 -23.25 30.52 8.93
N GLY A 599 -24.45 30.95 8.52
CA GLY A 599 -24.67 31.65 7.25
C GLY A 599 -24.47 30.82 5.97
N GLY A 600 -24.08 29.54 6.09
CA GLY A 600 -23.87 28.65 4.95
C GLY A 600 -22.75 29.14 4.01
N VAL A 601 -22.84 28.83 2.71
CA VAL A 601 -21.92 29.34 1.69
C VAL A 601 -21.93 30.87 1.60
N PHE A 602 -23.09 31.50 1.83
CA PHE A 602 -23.22 32.95 1.78
C PHE A 602 -22.43 33.65 2.89
N GLY A 603 -22.23 32.97 4.04
CA GLY A 603 -21.39 33.47 5.12
C GLY A 603 -19.91 33.69 4.75
N LEU A 604 -19.43 33.15 3.62
CA LEU A 604 -18.08 33.45 3.11
C LEU A 604 -17.98 34.81 2.43
N ILE A 605 -19.10 35.42 2.05
CA ILE A 605 -19.10 36.67 1.28
C ILE A 605 -18.86 37.86 2.22
N ASP A 606 -19.68 38.01 3.25
CA ASP A 606 -19.69 39.15 4.17
C ASP A 606 -19.10 38.82 5.55
N LEU A 607 -18.78 37.55 5.83
CA LEU A 607 -18.32 37.06 7.14
C LEU A 607 -19.28 37.41 8.30
N GLY A 608 -20.57 37.58 8.01
CA GLY A 608 -21.59 37.97 8.97
C GLY A 608 -21.65 39.49 9.27
N ALA A 609 -20.91 40.31 8.52
CA ALA A 609 -20.87 41.76 8.71
C ALA A 609 -22.22 42.48 8.48
N ASP A 610 -23.10 41.91 7.64
CA ASP A 610 -24.40 42.53 7.29
C ASP A 610 -25.48 42.29 8.35
N ILE A 611 -25.34 41.23 9.16
CA ILE A 611 -26.30 40.85 10.21
C ILE A 611 -25.99 41.56 11.54
N ARG A 612 -24.85 42.25 11.63
CA ARG A 612 -24.39 42.90 12.85
C ARG A 612 -25.28 44.08 13.22
N ASN A 613 -25.90 44.03 14.39
CA ASN A 613 -26.69 45.11 14.96
C ASN A 613 -26.35 45.30 16.45
N ILE A 614 -25.67 46.40 16.77
CA ILE A 614 -25.19 46.72 18.13
C ILE A 614 -26.38 47.00 19.06
N ASP A 615 -27.43 47.66 18.54
CA ASP A 615 -28.61 48.05 19.31
C ASP A 615 -29.47 46.85 19.72
N GLN A 616 -29.42 45.77 18.92
CA GLN A 616 -30.14 44.52 19.18
C GLN A 616 -29.28 43.46 19.90
N GLY A 617 -28.02 43.78 20.25
CA GLY A 617 -27.09 42.83 20.88
C GLY A 617 -26.66 41.68 19.96
N VAL A 618 -26.86 41.79 18.65
CA VAL A 618 -26.49 40.78 17.66
C VAL A 618 -25.07 41.04 17.18
N LEU A 619 -24.11 40.36 17.82
CA LEU A 619 -22.67 40.43 17.52
C LEU A 619 -22.23 39.12 16.85
N PRO A 620 -22.31 39.02 15.51
CA PRO A 620 -21.89 37.83 14.77
C PRO A 620 -20.37 37.69 14.79
N ASP A 621 -19.89 36.51 15.19
CA ASP A 621 -18.46 36.19 15.17
C ASP A 621 -18.06 35.62 13.80
N ALA A 622 -17.24 36.39 13.08
CA ALA A 622 -16.77 36.07 11.73
C ALA A 622 -16.13 34.67 11.61
N ARG A 623 -15.58 34.11 12.69
CA ARG A 623 -14.98 32.76 12.69
C ARG A 623 -16.02 31.67 12.45
N TYR A 624 -17.24 31.82 12.98
CA TYR A 624 -18.30 30.83 12.77
C TYR A 624 -18.80 30.86 11.32
N TYR A 625 -18.93 32.05 10.73
CA TYR A 625 -19.32 32.21 9.33
C TYR A 625 -18.26 31.68 8.37
N LEU A 626 -16.98 31.95 8.65
CA LEU A 626 -15.87 31.42 7.87
C LEU A 626 -15.79 29.89 7.96
N PHE A 627 -15.81 29.34 9.19
CA PHE A 627 -15.76 27.89 9.42
C PHE A 627 -16.95 27.18 8.76
N GLY A 628 -18.15 27.71 9.00
CA GLY A 628 -19.38 27.14 8.49
C GLY A 628 -19.50 27.23 6.97
N GLY A 629 -19.01 28.31 6.37
CA GLY A 629 -18.88 28.45 4.92
C GLY A 629 -17.94 27.43 4.28
N VAL A 630 -16.78 27.17 4.90
CA VAL A 630 -15.86 26.11 4.46
C VAL A 630 -16.52 24.73 4.54
N VAL A 631 -17.20 24.43 5.65
CA VAL A 631 -17.96 23.18 5.79
C VAL A 631 -18.99 23.05 4.67
N SER A 632 -19.74 24.11 4.37
CA SER A 632 -20.75 24.13 3.32
C SER A 632 -20.16 23.84 1.93
N ILE A 633 -19.00 24.43 1.60
CA ILE A 633 -18.31 24.11 0.34
C ILE A 633 -17.90 22.64 0.30
N ILE A 634 -17.31 22.11 1.38
CA ILE A 634 -16.89 20.70 1.45
C ILE A 634 -18.09 19.77 1.25
N LEU A 635 -19.22 20.05 1.89
CA LEU A 635 -20.45 19.25 1.75
C LEU A 635 -21.03 19.32 0.33
N LEU A 636 -21.00 20.49 -0.32
CA LEU A 636 -21.40 20.64 -1.72
C LEU A 636 -20.47 19.89 -2.68
N VAL A 637 -19.16 19.93 -2.46
CA VAL A 637 -18.19 19.15 -3.24
C VAL A 637 -18.44 17.65 -3.06
N PHE A 638 -18.74 17.19 -1.84
CA PHE A 638 -19.13 15.80 -1.61
C PHE A 638 -20.43 15.42 -2.32
N ALA A 639 -21.44 16.30 -2.31
CA ALA A 639 -22.69 16.09 -3.04
C ALA A 639 -22.42 15.96 -4.56
N LEU A 640 -21.66 16.90 -5.12
CA LEU A 640 -21.29 16.90 -6.54
C LEU A 640 -20.47 15.65 -6.91
N ALA A 641 -19.54 15.23 -6.05
CA ALA A 641 -18.75 14.02 -6.25
C ALA A 641 -19.64 12.78 -6.24
N TYR A 642 -20.56 12.64 -5.29
CA TYR A 642 -21.52 11.55 -5.25
C TYR A 642 -22.41 11.51 -6.49
N PHE A 643 -22.96 12.66 -6.91
CA PHE A 643 -23.81 12.77 -8.09
C PHE A 643 -23.04 12.40 -9.37
N SER A 644 -21.79 12.84 -9.47
CA SER A 644 -20.91 12.53 -10.59
C SER A 644 -20.53 11.04 -10.63
N ILE A 645 -20.17 10.44 -9.49
CA ILE A 645 -19.83 9.01 -9.40
C ILE A 645 -21.05 8.15 -9.74
N SER A 646 -22.23 8.53 -9.26
CA SER A 646 -23.49 7.89 -9.63
C SER A 646 -23.75 7.97 -11.13
N ALA A 647 -23.64 9.16 -11.73
CA ALA A 647 -23.84 9.36 -13.16
C ALA A 647 -22.85 8.54 -14.01
N ILE A 648 -21.58 8.47 -13.61
CA ILE A 648 -20.56 7.64 -14.25
C ILE A 648 -20.91 6.15 -14.11
N GLY A 649 -21.36 5.72 -12.93
CA GLY A 649 -21.80 4.35 -12.67
C GLY A 649 -22.98 3.96 -13.55
N ALA A 650 -24.00 4.82 -13.62
CA ALA A 650 -25.16 4.65 -14.48
C ALA A 650 -24.77 4.58 -15.96
N ARG A 651 -23.88 5.48 -16.41
CA ARG A 651 -23.37 5.47 -17.78
C ARG A 651 -22.66 4.16 -18.13
N ARG A 652 -21.82 3.64 -17.23
CA ARG A 652 -21.12 2.37 -17.46
C ARG A 652 -22.08 1.20 -17.61
N VAL A 653 -23.10 1.12 -16.75
CA VAL A 653 -24.13 0.06 -16.85
C VAL A 653 -24.95 0.22 -18.13
N ALA A 654 -25.31 1.45 -18.49
CA ALA A 654 -26.05 1.73 -19.72
C ALA A 654 -25.25 1.36 -20.99
N ILE A 655 -23.95 1.69 -21.05
CA ILE A 655 -23.08 1.29 -22.16
C ILE A 655 -22.95 -0.23 -22.22
N ALA A 656 -22.78 -0.90 -21.08
CA ALA A 656 -22.76 -2.36 -21.04
C ALA A 656 -24.08 -2.95 -21.59
N LEU A 657 -25.21 -2.35 -21.23
CA LEU A 657 -26.53 -2.73 -21.72
C LEU A 657 -26.71 -2.46 -23.22
N GLU A 658 -26.13 -1.38 -23.75
CA GLU A 658 -26.04 -1.09 -25.19
C GLU A 658 -25.20 -2.13 -25.95
N HIS A 659 -24.18 -2.70 -25.32
CA HIS A 659 -23.41 -3.83 -25.85
C HIS A 659 -24.10 -5.19 -25.65
N GLY A 660 -25.32 -5.22 -25.11
CA GLY A 660 -26.10 -6.42 -24.90
C GLY A 660 -25.80 -7.15 -23.58
N LEU A 661 -25.03 -6.57 -22.66
CA LEU A 661 -24.78 -7.17 -21.34
C LEU A 661 -25.93 -6.88 -20.37
N ARG A 662 -26.35 -7.88 -19.60
CA ARG A 662 -27.40 -7.72 -18.57
C ARG A 662 -26.84 -7.01 -17.33
N PRO A 663 -27.62 -6.10 -16.69
CA PRO A 663 -27.23 -5.50 -15.42
C PRO A 663 -27.09 -6.57 -14.34
N SER A 664 -26.14 -6.34 -13.44
CA SER A 664 -25.84 -7.27 -12.38
C SER A 664 -26.97 -7.35 -11.34
N ASN A 665 -27.22 -8.53 -10.77
CA ASN A 665 -28.24 -8.68 -9.73
C ASN A 665 -27.78 -8.15 -8.36
N TRP A 666 -28.74 -7.93 -7.46
CA TRP A 666 -28.44 -7.58 -6.07
C TRP A 666 -27.49 -8.57 -5.39
N SER A 667 -27.63 -9.87 -5.67
CA SER A 667 -26.76 -10.93 -5.13
C SER A 667 -25.29 -10.73 -5.50
N SER A 668 -25.03 -10.36 -6.76
CA SER A 668 -23.67 -10.04 -7.23
C SER A 668 -23.11 -8.78 -6.57
N THR A 669 -23.95 -7.76 -6.37
CA THR A 669 -23.58 -6.51 -5.68
C THR A 669 -23.23 -6.81 -4.21
N LYS A 670 -24.05 -7.62 -3.53
CA LYS A 670 -23.81 -8.06 -2.15
C LYS A 670 -22.53 -8.89 -2.04
N ARG A 671 -22.27 -9.79 -2.99
CA ARG A 671 -21.02 -10.57 -3.02
C ARG A 671 -19.81 -9.64 -3.17
N TRP A 672 -19.87 -8.68 -4.10
CA TRP A 672 -18.82 -7.69 -4.27
C TRP A 672 -18.61 -6.85 -3.00
N LEU A 673 -19.68 -6.38 -2.35
CA LEU A 673 -19.61 -5.65 -1.08
C LEU A 673 -18.96 -6.48 0.04
N ASN A 674 -19.21 -7.78 0.10
CA ASN A 674 -18.61 -8.65 1.11
C ASN A 674 -17.16 -9.04 0.81
N THR A 675 -16.71 -8.95 -0.44
CA THR A 675 -15.33 -9.29 -0.84
C THR A 675 -14.49 -8.04 -1.03
N SER A 676 -14.60 -7.41 -2.20
CA SER A 676 -13.71 -6.33 -2.64
C SER A 676 -14.19 -4.95 -2.20
N GLY A 677 -15.50 -4.78 -1.96
CA GLY A 677 -16.10 -3.52 -1.52
C GLY A 677 -16.00 -3.26 -0.03
N PHE A 678 -15.77 -4.30 0.79
CA PHE A 678 -15.77 -4.19 2.25
C PHE A 678 -14.72 -3.19 2.79
N PRO A 679 -13.46 -3.20 2.33
CA PRO A 679 -12.47 -2.22 2.77
C PRO A 679 -12.86 -0.77 2.44
N TRP A 680 -13.47 -0.55 1.27
CA TRP A 680 -13.94 0.78 0.85
C TRP A 680 -15.09 1.27 1.72
N MET A 681 -16.04 0.39 2.05
CA MET A 681 -17.19 0.76 2.88
C MET A 681 -16.78 1.18 4.29
N ILE A 682 -15.86 0.44 4.92
CA ILE A 682 -15.36 0.77 6.28
C ILE A 682 -14.51 2.03 6.25
N SER A 683 -13.63 2.16 5.25
CA SER A 683 -12.74 3.31 5.17
C SER A 683 -13.47 4.60 4.80
N LEU A 684 -14.57 4.54 4.03
CA LEU A 684 -15.31 5.73 3.58
C LEU A 684 -15.72 6.63 4.74
N PHE A 685 -16.23 6.06 5.84
CA PHE A 685 -16.60 6.84 7.03
C PHE A 685 -15.38 7.56 7.63
N GLY A 686 -14.24 6.87 7.73
CA GLY A 686 -12.97 7.45 8.18
C GLY A 686 -12.47 8.57 7.26
N TRP A 687 -12.56 8.40 5.94
CA TRP A 687 -12.18 9.43 4.97
C TRP A 687 -13.08 10.67 5.07
N VAL A 688 -14.40 10.49 5.20
CA VAL A 688 -15.34 11.62 5.36
C VAL A 688 -15.04 12.38 6.64
N LEU A 689 -14.87 11.68 7.76
CA LEU A 689 -14.47 12.31 9.03
C LEU A 689 -13.10 12.98 8.93
N MET A 690 -12.12 12.37 8.27
CA MET A 690 -10.80 12.95 8.09
C MET A 690 -10.86 14.24 7.29
N VAL A 691 -11.59 14.27 6.17
CA VAL A 691 -11.78 15.50 5.38
C VAL A 691 -12.48 16.56 6.24
N PHE A 692 -13.51 16.21 6.99
CA PHE A 692 -14.23 17.17 7.82
C PHE A 692 -13.38 17.71 8.99
N VAL A 693 -12.68 16.84 9.72
CA VAL A 693 -11.93 17.21 10.94
C VAL A 693 -10.58 17.84 10.61
N VAL A 694 -9.94 17.43 9.51
CA VAL A 694 -8.59 17.91 9.15
C VAL A 694 -8.64 18.99 8.09
N ALA A 695 -9.40 18.81 7.00
CA ALA A 695 -9.39 19.78 5.90
C ALA A 695 -10.12 21.07 6.28
N THR A 696 -11.21 21.00 7.06
CA THR A 696 -11.97 22.19 7.45
C THR A 696 -11.08 23.18 8.22
N PRO A 697 -10.43 22.85 9.35
CA PRO A 697 -9.60 23.82 10.07
C PRO A 697 -8.42 24.33 9.24
N VAL A 698 -7.83 23.48 8.38
CA VAL A 698 -6.72 23.87 7.50
C VAL A 698 -7.18 24.91 6.46
N ILE A 699 -8.28 24.65 5.76
CA ILE A 699 -8.83 25.59 4.77
C ILE A 699 -9.25 26.88 5.48
N THR A 700 -9.89 26.78 6.65
CA THR A 700 -10.30 27.95 7.44
C THR A 700 -9.08 28.79 7.82
N SER A 701 -8.00 28.16 8.31
CA SER A 701 -6.74 28.86 8.62
C SER A 701 -6.12 29.53 7.40
N ILE A 702 -6.17 28.90 6.22
CA ILE A 702 -5.67 29.51 4.99
C ILE A 702 -6.53 30.74 4.64
N LEU A 703 -7.85 30.63 4.74
CA LEU A 703 -8.75 31.76 4.45
C LEU A 703 -8.58 32.92 5.43
N ILE A 704 -8.35 32.66 6.72
CA ILE A 704 -8.03 33.69 7.72
C ILE A 704 -6.84 34.56 7.27
N SER A 705 -5.84 33.97 6.58
CA SER A 705 -4.67 34.72 6.09
C SER A 705 -5.00 35.78 5.03
N PHE A 706 -6.21 35.79 4.47
CA PHE A 706 -6.69 36.79 3.50
C PHE A 706 -7.66 37.81 4.12
N THR A 707 -7.79 37.84 5.45
CA THR A 707 -8.67 38.74 6.21
C THR A 707 -7.88 39.76 7.05
N ASP A 708 -8.54 40.79 7.58
CA ASP A 708 -7.98 41.76 8.54
C ASP A 708 -7.99 41.30 10.00
N PHE A 709 -8.39 40.05 10.25
CA PHE A 709 -8.51 39.45 11.58
C PHE A 709 -7.25 39.61 12.44
N GLY A 710 -7.44 40.19 13.62
CA GLY A 710 -6.38 40.41 14.60
C GLY A 710 -6.79 41.39 15.71
N TYR A 711 -5.79 41.95 16.40
CA TYR A 711 -5.99 42.79 17.59
C TYR A 711 -6.96 43.97 17.39
N LEU A 712 -6.91 44.65 16.25
CA LEU A 712 -7.82 45.78 15.99
C LEU A 712 -9.17 45.31 15.48
N HIS A 713 -9.24 44.22 14.70
CA HIS A 713 -10.47 43.67 14.15
C HIS A 713 -10.86 42.37 14.87
N ASP A 714 -11.18 42.47 16.17
CA ASP A 714 -11.69 41.33 16.96
C ASP A 714 -13.10 40.96 16.47
N PRO A 715 -13.35 39.71 16.05
CA PRO A 715 -14.59 39.27 15.41
C PRO A 715 -15.81 39.39 16.31
N VAL A 716 -15.64 39.52 17.62
CA VAL A 716 -16.76 39.71 18.55
C VAL A 716 -17.17 41.19 18.64
N THR A 717 -16.21 42.11 18.47
CA THR A 717 -16.39 43.54 18.76
C THR A 717 -16.29 44.43 17.52
N GLN A 718 -15.72 43.95 16.43
CA GLN A 718 -15.47 44.68 15.18
C GLN A 718 -15.79 43.84 13.94
N LYS A 719 -15.98 44.50 12.79
CA LYS A 719 -16.24 43.81 11.51
C LYS A 719 -14.91 43.28 10.97
N VAL A 720 -14.89 42.01 10.55
CA VAL A 720 -13.75 41.40 9.85
C VAL A 720 -14.06 41.39 8.36
N SER A 721 -13.13 41.84 7.53
CA SER A 721 -13.29 41.98 6.09
C SER A 721 -12.23 41.19 5.31
N TRP A 722 -12.56 40.85 4.06
CA TRP A 722 -11.58 40.32 3.11
C TRP A 722 -10.65 41.43 2.65
N VAL A 723 -9.35 41.27 2.87
CA VAL A 723 -8.31 42.23 2.44
C VAL A 723 -7.40 41.70 1.33
N GLY A 724 -7.75 40.53 0.78
CA GLY A 724 -7.01 39.89 -0.30
C GLY A 724 -5.56 39.61 0.09
N LEU A 725 -4.60 40.04 -0.73
CA LEU A 725 -3.17 39.81 -0.52
C LEU A 725 -2.49 40.85 0.41
N LYS A 726 -3.23 41.80 0.99
CA LYS A 726 -2.66 42.84 1.85
C LYS A 726 -1.83 42.25 3.00
N GLN A 727 -2.30 41.17 3.63
CA GLN A 727 -1.55 40.49 4.70
C GLN A 727 -0.30 39.78 4.23
N TRP A 728 -0.33 39.22 3.02
CA TRP A 728 0.84 38.64 2.40
C TRP A 728 1.88 39.71 2.01
N GLY A 729 1.46 40.97 1.88
CA GLY A 729 2.35 42.14 1.69
C GLY A 729 3.00 42.67 2.98
N LEU A 730 2.47 42.32 4.17
CA LEU A 730 3.04 42.78 5.46
C LEU A 730 4.50 42.38 5.66
N TRP A 731 4.96 41.34 4.97
CA TRP A 731 6.36 40.92 4.94
C TRP A 731 7.30 42.06 4.55
N TRP A 732 6.87 42.97 3.67
CA TRP A 732 7.70 44.08 3.18
C TRP A 732 7.76 45.22 4.18
N ILE A 733 6.65 45.48 4.88
CA ILE A 733 6.58 46.49 5.95
C ILE A 733 7.40 46.01 7.16
N PHE A 734 7.23 44.76 7.56
CA PHE A 734 7.92 44.18 8.71
C PHE A 734 9.41 43.89 8.47
N ARG A 735 9.88 44.01 7.22
CA ARG A 735 11.30 43.93 6.91
C ARG A 735 12.10 45.00 7.67
N GLU A 736 11.56 46.20 7.78
CA GLU A 736 12.18 47.32 8.51
C GLU A 736 12.22 47.03 10.02
N ASN A 737 11.23 46.31 10.54
CA ASN A 737 11.13 45.88 11.94
C ASN A 737 11.95 44.61 12.28
N ARG A 738 13.00 44.32 11.49
CA ARG A 738 13.89 43.15 11.66
C ARG A 738 13.21 41.77 11.53
N LEU A 739 12.04 41.63 10.89
CA LEU A 739 11.33 40.35 10.72
C LEU A 739 12.21 39.24 10.12
N ILE A 740 13.05 39.57 9.13
CA ILE A 740 13.96 38.61 8.49
C ILE A 740 14.94 38.01 9.52
N THR A 741 15.36 38.81 10.51
CA THR A 741 16.25 38.36 11.58
C THR A 741 15.55 37.35 12.48
N SER A 742 14.32 37.65 12.93
CA SER A 742 13.52 36.75 13.78
C SER A 742 13.20 35.45 13.05
N LEU A 743 12.79 35.54 11.77
CA LEU A 743 12.54 34.39 10.92
C LEU A 743 13.79 33.53 10.76
N PHE A 744 14.96 34.12 10.48
CA PHE A 744 16.20 33.38 10.34
C PHE A 744 16.59 32.67 11.64
N ARG A 745 16.45 33.34 12.79
CA ARG A 745 16.71 32.74 14.13
C ARG A 745 15.81 31.53 14.39
N VAL A 746 14.50 31.69 14.21
CA VAL A 746 13.52 30.62 14.45
C VAL A 746 13.67 29.50 13.42
N PHE A 747 13.85 29.81 12.15
CA PHE A 747 13.99 28.82 11.08
C PHE A 747 15.29 28.01 11.21
N SER A 748 16.42 28.67 11.47
CA SER A 748 17.71 27.99 11.67
C SER A 748 17.66 27.05 12.88
N TRP A 749 17.10 27.49 14.01
CA TRP A 749 16.88 26.62 15.16
C TRP A 749 15.89 25.49 14.84
N THR A 750 14.78 25.77 14.14
CA THR A 750 13.80 24.74 13.75
C THR A 750 14.45 23.63 12.92
N ILE A 751 15.35 23.96 12.00
CA ILE A 751 16.11 22.96 11.23
C ILE A 751 17.00 22.12 12.16
N VAL A 752 17.80 22.77 13.02
CA VAL A 752 18.70 22.08 13.96
C VAL A 752 17.88 21.16 14.88
N TRP A 753 16.85 21.70 15.52
CA TRP A 753 15.88 20.99 16.34
C TRP A 753 15.32 19.78 15.60
N THR A 754 14.76 19.97 14.40
CA THR A 754 14.12 18.90 13.64
C THR A 754 15.11 17.79 13.31
N ILE A 755 16.33 18.13 12.87
CA ILE A 755 17.36 17.14 12.53
C ILE A 755 17.76 16.32 13.76
N PHE A 756 18.08 16.96 14.88
CA PHE A 756 18.54 16.24 16.07
C PHE A 756 17.41 15.51 16.80
N SER A 757 16.24 16.13 16.93
CA SER A 757 15.04 15.53 17.55
C SER A 757 14.37 14.44 16.69
N THR A 758 14.92 14.15 15.51
CA THR A 758 14.54 13.00 14.68
C THR A 758 15.64 11.97 14.67
N LEU A 759 16.86 12.34 14.27
CA LEU A 759 17.96 11.40 14.11
C LEU A 759 18.35 10.72 15.43
N LEU A 760 18.39 11.44 16.55
CA LEU A 760 18.76 10.86 17.84
C LEU A 760 17.75 9.82 18.33
N PRO A 761 16.44 10.11 18.41
CA PRO A 761 15.47 9.09 18.81
C PRO A 761 15.34 7.95 17.79
N ILE A 762 15.55 8.21 16.48
CA ILE A 762 15.60 7.15 15.46
C ILE A 762 16.78 6.22 15.71
N ALA A 763 17.98 6.76 15.85
CA ALA A 763 19.19 6.00 16.10
C ALA A 763 19.08 5.19 17.40
N LEU A 764 18.63 5.82 18.48
CA LEU A 764 18.46 5.18 19.78
C LEU A 764 17.37 4.09 19.75
N GLY A 765 16.21 4.39 19.15
CA GLY A 765 15.10 3.44 19.03
C GLY A 765 15.47 2.21 18.20
N ILE A 766 16.18 2.40 17.08
CA ILE A 766 16.72 1.31 16.26
C ILE A 766 17.75 0.50 17.03
N ALA A 767 18.71 1.15 17.70
CA ALA A 767 19.74 0.48 18.47
C ALA A 767 19.14 -0.40 19.57
N ILE A 768 18.22 0.14 20.38
CA ILE A 768 17.54 -0.61 21.44
C ILE A 768 16.68 -1.74 20.84
N ALA A 769 15.99 -1.50 19.72
CA ALA A 769 15.15 -2.53 19.08
C ALA A 769 15.98 -3.72 18.61
N ILE A 770 17.13 -3.48 17.99
CA ILE A 770 18.07 -4.53 17.57
C ILE A 770 18.59 -5.29 18.79
N LEU A 771 18.99 -4.59 19.86
CA LEU A 771 19.49 -5.21 21.09
C LEU A 771 18.43 -6.11 21.75
N VAL A 772 17.19 -5.64 21.88
CA VAL A 772 16.10 -6.39 22.53
C VAL A 772 15.61 -7.55 21.67
N ASN A 773 15.63 -7.44 20.33
CA ASN A 773 15.26 -8.54 19.46
C ASN A 773 16.34 -9.62 19.32
N ASN A 774 17.59 -9.37 19.72
CA ASN A 774 18.68 -10.36 19.65
C ASN A 774 18.38 -11.63 20.47
N ASN A 775 18.46 -12.82 19.85
CA ASN A 775 18.20 -14.12 20.48
C ASN A 775 19.03 -14.43 21.73
N ARG A 776 20.18 -13.79 21.90
CA ARG A 776 21.07 -13.99 23.06
C ARG A 776 20.60 -13.31 24.35
N LEU A 777 19.71 -12.31 24.24
CA LEU A 777 19.22 -11.57 25.41
C LEU A 777 18.20 -12.40 26.20
N LYS A 778 18.52 -12.73 27.45
CA LYS A 778 17.57 -13.34 28.41
C LYS A 778 16.72 -12.25 29.04
N GLY A 779 15.45 -12.54 29.35
CA GLY A 779 14.56 -11.56 30.01
C GLY A 779 13.98 -10.47 29.09
N LYS A 780 13.94 -10.68 27.77
CA LYS A 780 13.46 -9.69 26.77
C LYS A 780 12.15 -8.99 27.10
N LYS A 781 11.21 -9.70 27.75
CA LYS A 781 9.90 -9.16 28.14
C LYS A 781 10.03 -8.00 29.14
N ILE A 782 10.96 -8.10 30.10
CA ILE A 782 11.20 -7.08 31.12
C ILE A 782 11.83 -5.85 30.46
N PHE A 783 12.88 -6.04 29.66
CA PHE A 783 13.51 -4.94 28.91
C PHE A 783 12.51 -4.23 27.99
N ARG A 784 11.69 -4.99 27.26
CA ARG A 784 10.65 -4.42 26.39
C ARG A 784 9.64 -3.60 27.20
N LEU A 785 9.23 -4.06 28.38
CA LEU A 785 8.34 -3.32 29.25
C LEU A 785 8.98 -1.99 29.68
N ILE A 786 10.21 -2.03 30.18
CA ILE A 786 10.96 -0.83 30.64
C ILE A 786 11.10 0.19 29.52
N TYR A 787 11.53 -0.24 28.32
CA TYR A 787 11.78 0.70 27.22
C TYR A 787 10.51 1.26 26.56
N ILE A 788 9.33 0.71 26.83
CA ILE A 788 8.04 1.23 26.34
C ILE A 788 7.47 2.31 27.28
N ILE A 789 7.89 2.36 28.55
CA ILE A 789 7.34 3.29 29.56
C ILE A 789 7.27 4.75 29.06
N PRO A 790 8.31 5.32 28.42
CA PRO A 790 8.25 6.71 27.95
C PRO A 790 7.09 7.01 27.00
N TRP A 791 6.67 6.03 26.20
CA TRP A 791 5.54 6.15 25.28
C TRP A 791 4.19 5.88 25.96
N ALA A 792 4.18 5.06 27.02
CA ALA A 792 2.96 4.75 27.78
C ALA A 792 2.48 5.95 28.64
N ILE A 793 3.40 6.83 29.05
CA ILE A 793 3.07 8.03 29.82
C ILE A 793 2.70 9.18 28.87
N PRO A 794 1.57 9.88 29.08
CA PRO A 794 1.20 11.05 28.29
C PRO A 794 2.31 12.11 28.24
N VAL A 795 2.57 12.63 27.04
CA VAL A 795 3.67 13.56 26.75
C VAL A 795 3.67 14.79 27.67
N PHE A 796 2.51 15.40 27.92
CA PHE A 796 2.42 16.60 28.76
C PHE A 796 2.88 16.34 30.21
N ILE A 797 2.60 15.14 30.76
CA ILE A 797 3.03 14.75 32.11
C ILE A 797 4.56 14.63 32.13
N THR A 798 5.12 13.90 31.15
CA THR A 798 6.55 13.70 31.01
C THR A 798 7.30 15.02 30.86
N VAL A 799 6.85 15.90 29.96
CA VAL A 799 7.51 17.18 29.71
C VAL A 799 7.43 18.10 30.93
N THR A 800 6.28 18.15 31.61
CA THR A 800 6.11 18.93 32.85
C THR A 800 6.98 18.38 33.98
N PHE A 801 7.07 17.06 34.11
CA PHE A 801 7.97 16.40 35.06
C PHE A 801 9.43 16.81 34.81
N PHE A 802 9.92 16.74 33.57
CA PHE A 802 11.29 17.16 33.25
C PHE A 802 11.50 18.66 33.46
N LYS A 803 10.54 19.52 33.08
CA LYS A 803 10.61 20.96 33.34
C LYS A 803 10.80 21.25 34.83
N ASN A 804 9.99 20.62 35.68
CA ASN A 804 10.10 20.79 37.13
C ASN A 804 11.40 20.17 37.68
N SER A 805 11.85 19.03 37.11
CA SER A 805 13.10 18.38 37.51
C SER A 805 14.34 19.21 37.20
N PHE A 806 14.32 19.95 36.09
CA PHE A 806 15.37 20.88 35.65
C PHE A 806 15.11 22.33 36.10
N ALA A 807 14.14 22.58 36.98
CA ALA A 807 13.91 23.90 37.53
C ALA A 807 15.15 24.41 38.29
N GLY A 808 15.33 25.74 38.30
CA GLY A 808 16.42 26.38 39.04
C GLY A 808 16.25 26.31 40.56
N GLY A 809 17.33 26.62 41.28
CA GLY A 809 17.36 26.60 42.74
C GLY A 809 17.16 25.21 43.34
N ASP A 810 16.72 25.18 44.60
CA ASP A 810 16.53 23.95 45.39
C ASP A 810 15.24 23.19 45.01
N SER A 811 14.36 23.83 44.23
CA SER A 811 13.11 23.24 43.76
C SER A 811 13.29 22.15 42.69
N GLY A 812 14.45 22.10 42.04
CA GLY A 812 14.77 21.14 40.98
C GLY A 812 15.23 19.79 41.53
N TYR A 813 14.55 18.70 41.16
CA TYR A 813 14.93 17.35 41.58
C TYR A 813 16.36 16.98 41.17
N PHE A 814 16.81 17.36 39.97
CA PHE A 814 18.17 17.05 39.52
C PHE A 814 19.24 17.88 40.23
N ASN A 815 18.95 19.14 40.59
CA ASN A 815 19.84 19.92 41.43
C ASN A 815 20.05 19.25 42.78
N SER A 816 18.96 18.83 43.44
CA SER A 816 19.01 18.12 44.72
C SER A 816 19.84 16.83 44.64
N ILE A 817 19.63 16.02 43.58
CA ILE A 817 20.36 14.77 43.37
C ILE A 817 21.85 15.02 43.10
N PHE A 818 22.18 15.98 42.23
CA PHE A 818 23.57 16.27 41.89
C PHE A 818 24.34 16.92 43.03
N MET A 819 23.69 17.74 43.86
CA MET A 819 24.27 18.26 45.10
C MET A 819 24.52 17.13 46.10
N ALA A 820 23.56 16.21 46.29
CA ALA A 820 23.72 15.06 47.18
C ALA A 820 24.84 14.09 46.74
N LEU A 821 25.08 13.97 45.42
CA LEU A 821 26.17 13.17 44.85
C LEU A 821 27.51 13.90 44.78
N GLY A 822 27.59 15.17 45.19
CA GLY A 822 28.80 15.99 45.09
C GLY A 822 29.24 16.31 43.66
N LEU A 823 28.31 16.26 42.70
CA LEU A 823 28.59 16.56 41.28
C LEU A 823 28.49 18.06 40.97
N ILE A 824 27.77 18.83 41.80
CA ILE A 824 27.66 20.29 41.70
C ILE A 824 27.70 20.91 43.11
N ASP A 825 28.40 22.03 43.25
CA ASP A 825 28.52 22.74 44.54
C ASP A 825 27.37 23.74 44.79
N LYS A 826 26.67 24.15 43.73
CA LYS A 826 25.57 25.13 43.77
C LYS A 826 24.45 24.73 42.80
N PRO A 827 23.18 25.05 43.12
CA PRO A 827 22.06 24.74 42.23
C PRO A 827 22.19 25.52 40.91
N ILE A 828 22.05 24.82 39.80
CA ILE A 828 22.17 25.37 38.44
C ILE A 828 20.78 25.71 37.90
N ASN A 829 20.60 26.86 37.24
CA ASN A 829 19.37 27.15 36.52
C ASN A 829 19.45 26.64 35.08
N TRP A 830 19.08 25.36 34.92
CA TRP A 830 19.22 24.61 33.67
C TRP A 830 18.43 25.21 32.50
N LEU A 831 17.34 25.93 32.78
CA LEU A 831 16.39 26.42 31.77
C LEU A 831 16.67 27.86 31.28
N PHE A 832 17.51 28.63 31.99
CA PHE A 832 17.71 30.06 31.67
C PHE A 832 19.19 30.48 31.54
N ASP A 833 20.13 29.85 32.24
CA ASP A 833 21.52 30.35 32.32
C ASP A 833 22.30 30.28 31.00
N ASN A 834 22.02 29.28 30.15
CA ASN A 834 22.84 29.01 28.97
C ASN A 834 22.00 28.46 27.81
N VAL A 835 21.92 29.22 26.71
CA VAL A 835 21.13 28.87 25.51
C VAL A 835 21.49 27.48 24.96
N LEU A 836 22.77 27.15 24.85
CA LEU A 836 23.21 25.86 24.31
C LEU A 836 22.77 24.70 25.22
N ARG A 837 22.87 24.89 26.54
CA ARG A 837 22.42 23.91 27.53
C ARG A 837 20.92 23.64 27.40
N VAL A 838 20.10 24.68 27.33
CA VAL A 838 18.65 24.56 27.19
C VAL A 838 18.29 23.84 25.88
N ARG A 839 18.94 24.21 24.78
CA ARG A 839 18.79 23.58 23.45
C ARG A 839 19.13 22.08 23.48
N ILE A 840 20.20 21.70 24.18
CA ILE A 840 20.58 20.28 24.34
C ILE A 840 19.54 19.55 25.19
N LEU A 841 19.12 20.13 26.32
CA LEU A 841 18.15 19.50 27.22
C LEU A 841 16.82 19.23 26.54
N VAL A 842 16.28 20.19 25.79
CA VAL A 842 15.01 19.99 25.09
C VAL A 842 15.10 18.89 24.03
N ILE A 843 16.25 18.76 23.34
CA ILE A 843 16.51 17.65 22.40
C ILE A 843 16.59 16.31 23.14
N LEU A 844 17.23 16.25 24.31
CA LEU A 844 17.34 15.03 25.11
C LEU A 844 15.98 14.57 25.65
N VAL A 845 15.17 15.49 26.16
CA VAL A 845 13.79 15.20 26.60
C VAL A 845 12.96 14.66 25.44
N GLN A 846 13.04 15.32 24.27
CA GLN A 846 12.36 14.84 23.07
C GLN A 846 12.85 13.48 22.58
N THR A 847 14.16 13.23 22.71
CA THR A 847 14.77 11.93 22.40
C THR A 847 14.23 10.85 23.32
N TRP A 848 14.16 11.11 24.64
CA TRP A 848 13.61 10.19 25.64
C TRP A 848 12.16 9.79 25.34
N ILE A 849 11.34 10.75 24.91
CA ILE A 849 9.93 10.49 24.56
C ILE A 849 9.83 9.69 23.25
N SER A 850 10.53 10.15 22.21
CA SER A 850 10.34 9.63 20.85
C SER A 850 11.01 8.28 20.59
N TYR A 851 12.10 7.95 21.30
CA TYR A 851 12.81 6.69 21.04
C TYR A 851 11.92 5.48 21.34
N ALA A 852 11.02 5.55 22.34
CA ALA A 852 10.18 4.44 22.76
C ALA A 852 9.14 4.05 21.70
N TRP A 853 8.53 5.05 21.04
CA TRP A 853 7.66 4.84 19.88
C TRP A 853 8.41 4.16 18.73
N ILE A 854 9.59 4.69 18.39
CA ILE A 854 10.42 4.16 17.30
C ILE A 854 10.90 2.74 17.63
N PHE A 855 11.29 2.50 18.87
CA PHE A 855 11.65 1.18 19.39
C PHE A 855 10.53 0.16 19.17
N MET A 856 9.28 0.48 19.55
CA MET A 856 8.14 -0.42 19.38
C MET A 856 7.89 -0.72 17.89
N LEU A 857 7.90 0.32 17.06
CA LEU A 857 7.69 0.25 15.61
C LEU A 857 8.77 -0.60 14.92
N VAL A 858 10.04 -0.34 15.21
CA VAL A 858 11.18 -1.08 14.64
C VAL A 858 11.15 -2.53 15.13
N THR A 859 10.77 -2.77 16.38
CA THR A 859 10.62 -4.12 16.94
C THR A 859 9.58 -4.93 16.18
N GLY A 860 8.44 -4.32 15.81
CA GLY A 860 7.39 -4.96 15.01
C GLY A 860 7.84 -5.26 13.58
N ASN A 861 8.52 -4.30 12.92
CA ASN A 861 9.03 -4.49 11.56
C ASN A 861 10.19 -5.50 11.50
N LEU A 862 11.08 -5.55 12.51
CA LEU A 862 12.11 -6.58 12.58
C LEU A 862 11.52 -7.99 12.71
N GLN A 863 10.34 -8.13 13.31
CA GLN A 863 9.66 -9.42 13.46
C GLN A 863 8.92 -9.87 12.19
N SER A 864 8.63 -8.96 11.25
CA SER A 864 8.00 -9.30 9.98
C SER A 864 8.99 -9.77 8.91
N ILE A 865 10.30 -9.59 9.12
CA ILE A 865 11.34 -10.10 8.22
C ILE A 865 11.37 -11.64 8.33
N PRO A 866 11.09 -12.38 7.23
CA PRO A 866 11.13 -13.85 7.24
C PRO A 866 12.50 -14.38 7.62
N ARG A 867 12.53 -15.49 8.38
CA ARG A 867 13.79 -16.13 8.80
C ARG A 867 14.55 -16.73 7.63
N ASP A 868 13.82 -17.20 6.63
CA ASP A 868 14.33 -17.87 5.43
C ASP A 868 15.39 -17.03 4.69
N ILE A 869 15.26 -15.69 4.73
CA ILE A 869 16.23 -14.77 4.11
C ILE A 869 17.58 -14.79 4.86
N TYR A 870 17.54 -14.89 6.19
CA TYR A 870 18.74 -14.99 7.02
C TYR A 870 19.41 -16.37 6.87
N GLU A 871 18.59 -17.42 6.73
CA GLU A 871 19.06 -18.78 6.47
C GLU A 871 19.73 -18.88 5.11
N ALA A 872 19.11 -18.36 4.05
CA ALA A 872 19.70 -18.28 2.71
C ALA A 872 21.04 -17.53 2.72
N GLY A 873 21.09 -16.35 3.36
CA GLY A 873 22.35 -15.60 3.47
C GLY A 873 23.43 -16.35 4.26
N SER A 874 23.05 -17.14 5.27
CA SER A 874 23.99 -17.95 6.04
C SER A 874 24.52 -19.13 5.23
N ILE A 875 23.69 -19.74 4.36
CA ILE A 875 24.08 -20.78 3.40
C ILE A 875 25.08 -20.20 2.38
N ASP A 876 24.88 -18.96 1.93
CA ASP A 876 25.82 -18.22 1.07
C ASP A 876 27.12 -17.76 1.80
N GLY A 877 27.29 -18.13 3.08
CA GLY A 877 28.49 -17.82 3.87
C GLY A 877 28.50 -16.43 4.50
N ALA A 878 27.38 -15.68 4.47
CA ALA A 878 27.31 -14.37 5.09
C ALA A 878 27.38 -14.47 6.63
N LYS A 879 28.33 -13.75 7.23
CA LYS A 879 28.51 -13.68 8.69
C LYS A 879 27.55 -12.67 9.31
N GLY A 880 27.33 -12.74 10.63
CA GLY A 880 26.36 -11.88 11.34
C GLY A 880 26.46 -10.38 11.06
N ARG A 881 27.68 -9.82 10.89
CA ARG A 881 27.87 -8.41 10.49
C ARG A 881 27.41 -8.13 9.05
N GLN A 882 27.62 -9.08 8.13
CA GLN A 882 27.17 -8.97 6.74
C GLN A 882 25.65 -9.13 6.66
N LEU A 883 25.07 -10.12 7.35
CA LEU A 883 23.61 -10.27 7.47
C LEU A 883 22.97 -8.98 8.00
N PHE A 884 23.58 -8.35 9.00
CA PHE A 884 23.08 -7.09 9.55
C PHE A 884 23.12 -5.91 8.56
N TRP A 885 24.29 -5.61 7.98
CA TRP A 885 24.46 -4.43 7.12
C TRP A 885 23.88 -4.58 5.72
N TYR A 886 23.83 -5.80 5.18
CA TYR A 886 23.35 -6.06 3.81
C TYR A 886 21.93 -6.59 3.73
N LEU A 887 21.40 -7.23 4.79
CA LEU A 887 20.01 -7.71 4.81
C LEU A 887 19.15 -6.92 5.80
N THR A 888 19.47 -6.96 7.09
CA THR A 888 18.60 -6.38 8.14
C THR A 888 18.41 -4.88 7.97
N ILE A 889 19.50 -4.09 7.91
CA ILE A 889 19.41 -2.62 7.86
C ILE A 889 18.74 -2.11 6.58
N PRO A 890 19.10 -2.56 5.37
CA PRO A 890 18.45 -2.10 4.15
C PRO A 890 16.95 -2.43 4.12
N GLN A 891 16.57 -3.66 4.51
CA GLN A 891 15.16 -4.07 4.58
C GLN A 891 14.40 -3.26 5.63
N LEU A 892 14.97 -3.12 6.83
CA LEU A 892 14.37 -2.35 7.90
C LEU A 892 14.15 -0.89 7.47
N LEU A 893 15.17 -0.23 6.91
CA LEU A 893 15.09 1.15 6.45
C LEU A 893 14.02 1.35 5.38
N MET A 894 13.87 0.39 4.45
CA MET A 894 12.79 0.43 3.45
C MET A 894 11.40 0.34 4.08
N MET A 895 11.23 -0.51 5.10
CA MET A 895 9.96 -0.66 5.81
C MET A 895 9.60 0.57 6.65
N ILE A 896 10.58 1.15 7.36
CA ILE A 896 10.34 2.26 8.29
C ILE A 896 10.43 3.64 7.63
N ALA A 897 10.98 3.78 6.41
CA ALA A 897 11.20 5.07 5.75
C ALA A 897 9.97 6.01 5.72
N PRO A 898 8.75 5.55 5.38
CA PRO A 898 7.55 6.39 5.44
C PRO A 898 7.28 6.94 6.85
N MET A 899 7.59 6.15 7.87
CA MET A 899 7.37 6.51 9.27
C MET A 899 8.46 7.49 9.76
N LEU A 900 9.69 7.36 9.25
CA LEU A 900 10.77 8.32 9.53
C LEU A 900 10.44 9.71 8.95
N ILE A 901 9.80 9.77 7.78
CA ILE A 901 9.28 11.03 7.21
C ILE A 901 8.23 11.62 8.13
N GLY A 902 7.29 10.80 8.62
CA GLY A 902 6.30 11.23 9.61
C GLY A 902 6.94 11.78 10.89
N GLN A 903 7.98 11.12 11.41
CA GLN A 903 8.74 11.60 12.57
C GLN A 903 9.40 12.95 12.31
N PHE A 904 9.94 13.16 11.10
CA PHE A 904 10.52 14.44 10.70
C PHE A 904 9.49 15.58 10.69
N VAL A 905 8.33 15.35 10.07
CA VAL A 905 7.23 16.31 10.05
C VAL A 905 6.71 16.60 11.45
N GLY A 906 6.60 15.55 12.27
CA GLY A 906 6.19 15.66 13.67
C GLY A 906 7.15 16.53 14.48
N ALA A 907 8.47 16.34 14.33
CA ALA A 907 9.46 17.14 15.04
C ALA A 907 9.47 18.61 14.60
N PHE A 908 9.33 18.87 13.30
CA PHE A 908 9.27 20.24 12.76
C PHE A 908 8.09 21.04 13.33
N ASN A 909 6.95 20.37 13.56
CA ASN A 909 5.72 20.96 14.08
C ASN A 909 5.47 20.66 15.57
N ASN A 910 6.50 20.26 16.35
CA ASN A 910 6.32 19.83 17.74
C ASN A 910 6.15 21.00 18.71
N PHE A 911 4.98 21.64 18.64
CA PHE A 911 4.59 22.74 19.52
C PHE A 911 4.63 22.34 21.00
N THR A 912 3.99 21.23 21.35
CA THR A 912 3.74 20.80 22.74
C THR A 912 5.02 20.69 23.57
N THR A 913 6.10 20.15 23.00
CA THR A 913 7.34 19.96 23.74
C THR A 913 8.03 21.29 24.03
N ILE A 914 8.11 22.19 23.04
CA ILE A 914 8.75 23.50 23.20
C ILE A 914 7.93 24.38 24.15
N SER A 915 6.61 24.47 23.95
CA SER A 915 5.75 25.34 24.76
C SER A 915 5.68 24.92 26.22
N LEU A 916 5.62 23.61 26.50
CA LEU A 916 5.56 23.11 27.88
C LEU A 916 6.93 23.09 28.57
N PHE A 917 8.02 22.74 27.87
CA PHE A 917 9.35 22.60 28.49
C PHE A 917 10.03 23.95 28.71
N THR A 918 10.16 24.76 27.67
CA THR A 918 10.90 26.04 27.71
C THR A 918 10.02 27.27 27.55
N GLY A 919 8.80 27.13 27.03
CA GLY A 919 8.00 28.28 26.61
C GLY A 919 8.65 29.11 25.50
N GLY A 920 9.62 28.54 24.79
CA GLY A 920 10.45 29.23 23.79
C GLY A 920 11.71 29.92 24.34
N GLY A 921 11.85 30.03 25.67
CA GLY A 921 12.98 30.73 26.32
C GLY A 921 14.32 29.97 26.27
N PRO A 922 15.41 30.60 26.76
CA PRO A 922 15.51 32.00 27.21
C PRO A 922 15.37 33.01 26.06
N GLU A 923 15.08 34.28 26.38
CA GLU A 923 14.95 35.35 25.39
C GLU A 923 16.32 35.76 24.80
N TYR A 924 16.33 36.32 23.60
CA TYR A 924 17.55 36.91 23.03
C TYR A 924 17.88 38.22 23.74
N LEU A 925 19.17 38.46 24.00
CA LEU A 925 19.66 39.74 24.55
C LEU A 925 19.29 40.93 23.64
N ASP A 926 19.27 40.72 22.32
CA ASP A 926 18.81 41.66 21.31
C ASP A 926 17.47 41.21 20.69
N ALA A 927 16.45 41.05 21.54
CA ALA A 927 15.11 40.66 21.11
C ALA A 927 14.56 41.63 20.05
N THR A 928 13.92 41.08 19.01
CA THR A 928 13.19 41.89 18.04
C THR A 928 11.80 42.25 18.56
N VAL A 929 11.10 43.15 17.85
CA VAL A 929 9.68 43.47 18.10
C VAL A 929 8.81 42.19 18.10
N PHE A 930 9.27 41.12 17.44
CA PHE A 930 8.54 39.86 17.33
C PHE A 930 8.74 38.88 18.50
N LYS A 931 9.49 39.26 19.53
CA LYS A 931 9.69 38.49 20.79
C LYS A 931 9.96 37.00 20.58
N GLU A 932 10.80 36.68 19.60
CA GLU A 932 11.22 35.31 19.38
C GLU A 932 12.13 34.83 20.52
N GLY A 933 11.90 33.61 21.02
CA GLY A 933 12.77 33.00 22.01
C GLY A 933 13.88 32.16 21.38
N THR A 934 14.94 31.87 22.14
CA THR A 934 16.11 31.12 21.63
C THR A 934 15.83 29.65 21.34
N THR A 935 14.74 29.08 21.88
CA THR A 935 14.30 27.70 21.62
C THR A 935 12.99 27.63 20.85
N ASP A 936 12.42 28.77 20.44
CA ASP A 936 11.19 28.80 19.66
C ASP A 936 11.39 28.20 18.28
N ILE A 937 10.53 27.25 17.94
CA ILE A 937 10.38 26.72 16.59
C ILE A 937 9.28 27.50 15.87
N ILE A 938 9.19 27.37 14.54
CA ILE A 938 8.24 28.17 13.73
C ILE A 938 6.84 28.14 14.31
N ILE A 939 6.31 26.96 14.64
CA ILE A 939 4.94 26.84 15.15
C ILE A 939 4.76 27.43 16.56
N SER A 940 5.76 27.36 17.45
CA SER A 940 5.67 27.95 18.80
C SER A 940 5.77 29.47 18.76
N TRP A 941 6.62 30.01 17.88
CA TRP A 941 6.72 31.44 17.64
C TRP A 941 5.45 32.01 17.00
N VAL A 942 4.93 31.35 15.96
CA VAL A 942 3.67 31.76 15.30
C VAL A 942 2.49 31.72 16.28
N PHE A 943 2.45 30.73 17.17
CA PHE A 943 1.46 30.68 18.25
C PHE A 943 1.55 31.89 19.19
N LYS A 944 2.75 32.33 19.58
CA LYS A 944 2.92 33.56 20.38
C LYS A 944 2.39 34.79 19.65
N ILE A 945 2.66 34.91 18.35
CA ILE A 945 2.12 36.00 17.52
C ILE A 945 0.58 35.95 17.52
N ALA A 946 -0.02 34.77 17.29
CA ALA A 946 -1.47 34.61 17.28
C ALA A 946 -2.13 34.90 18.64
N GLN A 947 -1.42 34.70 19.75
CA GLN A 947 -1.90 35.04 21.10
C GLN A 947 -1.77 36.53 21.45
N GLY A 948 -1.30 37.38 20.53
CA GLY A 948 -1.14 38.81 20.78
C GLY A 948 0.11 39.15 21.58
N ALA A 949 1.18 38.32 21.51
CA ALA A 949 2.50 38.71 22.04
C ALA A 949 3.01 40.03 21.42
N ILE A 950 2.52 40.35 20.23
CA ILE A 950 2.69 41.61 19.51
C ILE A 950 1.29 42.13 19.15
N LYS A 951 0.97 43.37 19.51
CA LYS A 951 -0.30 44.00 19.17
C LYS A 951 -0.19 44.69 17.81
N ILE A 952 -0.40 43.92 16.74
CA ILE A 952 -0.46 44.40 15.36
C ILE A 952 -1.92 44.37 14.91
N GLU A 953 -2.34 45.32 14.06
CA GLU A 953 -3.70 45.43 13.50
C GLU A 953 -4.29 44.09 13.04
N SER A 954 -3.48 43.22 12.42
CA SER A 954 -3.87 41.90 11.91
C SER A 954 -2.88 40.78 12.27
N ASP A 955 -2.43 40.75 13.53
CA ASP A 955 -1.51 39.74 14.08
C ASP A 955 -1.93 38.28 13.82
N GLN A 956 -3.22 37.96 13.99
CA GLN A 956 -3.75 36.60 13.82
C GLN A 956 -3.82 36.16 12.35
N ALA A 957 -4.25 37.05 11.43
CA ALA A 957 -4.20 36.79 9.99
C ALA A 957 -2.76 36.60 9.49
N PHE A 958 -1.81 37.41 9.99
CA PHE A 958 -0.40 37.26 9.67
C PHE A 958 0.19 35.93 10.22
N ALA A 959 -0.18 35.54 11.44
CA ALA A 959 0.19 34.24 12.00
C ALA A 959 -0.37 33.06 11.17
N ALA A 960 -1.60 33.18 10.66
CA ALA A 960 -2.19 32.19 9.77
C ALA A 960 -1.44 32.08 8.42
N ALA A 961 -0.97 33.21 7.87
CA ALA A 961 -0.12 33.23 6.67
C ALA A 961 1.22 32.51 6.92
N LEU A 962 1.88 32.80 8.05
CA LEU A 962 3.12 32.14 8.47
C LEU A 962 2.94 30.63 8.66
N THR A 963 1.84 30.22 9.30
CA THR A 963 1.49 28.80 9.47
C THR A 963 1.31 28.11 8.13
N THR A 964 0.67 28.77 7.17
CA THR A 964 0.44 28.25 5.81
C THR A 964 1.78 28.04 5.09
N LEU A 965 2.69 29.00 5.15
CA LEU A 965 4.04 28.87 4.55
C LEU A 965 4.86 27.75 5.20
N ALA A 966 4.85 27.67 6.54
CA ALA A 966 5.52 26.59 7.26
C ALA A 966 4.96 25.21 6.87
N SER A 967 3.63 25.13 6.73
CA SER A 967 2.94 23.92 6.28
C SER A 967 3.32 23.55 4.85
N LEU A 968 3.41 24.51 3.92
CA LEU A 968 3.84 24.25 2.54
C LEU A 968 5.25 23.67 2.47
N ILE A 969 6.18 24.15 3.30
CA ILE A 969 7.54 23.62 3.39
C ILE A 969 7.50 22.16 3.86
N THR A 970 6.80 21.88 4.96
CA THR A 970 6.70 20.51 5.50
C THR A 970 6.02 19.56 4.53
N ILE A 971 4.92 19.97 3.88
CA ILE A 971 4.22 19.20 2.86
C ILE A 971 5.14 18.92 1.68
N SER A 972 5.89 19.90 1.19
CA SER A 972 6.80 19.74 0.05
C SER A 972 7.92 18.73 0.35
N VAL A 973 8.52 18.83 1.54
CA VAL A 973 9.56 17.87 1.99
C VAL A 973 8.96 16.47 2.15
N SER A 974 7.77 16.37 2.75
CA SER A 974 7.06 15.10 2.97
C SER A 974 6.69 14.43 1.66
N ALA A 975 6.05 15.17 0.75
CA ALA A 975 5.63 14.69 -0.55
C ALA A 975 6.83 14.16 -1.34
N ARG A 976 7.93 14.91 -1.37
CA ARG A 976 9.18 14.45 -1.99
C ARG A 976 9.74 13.19 -1.34
N GLY A 977 9.69 13.10 0.00
CA GLY A 977 10.08 11.92 0.76
C GLY A 977 9.24 10.69 0.40
N PHE A 978 7.91 10.82 0.44
CA PHE A 978 6.97 9.75 0.13
C PHE A 978 7.10 9.28 -1.32
N ILE A 979 7.15 10.20 -2.29
CA ILE A 979 7.35 9.88 -3.71
C ILE A 979 8.63 9.06 -3.90
N LYS A 980 9.75 9.49 -3.31
CA LYS A 980 11.01 8.74 -3.39
C LYS A 980 10.95 7.37 -2.71
N SER A 981 10.24 7.26 -1.59
CA SER A 981 10.10 5.99 -0.87
C SER A 981 9.30 4.95 -1.66
N ILE A 982 8.27 5.39 -2.39
CA ILE A 982 7.45 4.53 -3.25
C ILE A 982 8.27 4.04 -4.44
N THR A 983 8.99 4.94 -5.13
CA THR A 983 9.83 4.59 -6.31
C THR A 983 11.01 3.65 -6.03
N ARG A 984 11.33 3.38 -4.76
CA ARG A 984 12.37 2.42 -4.36
C ARG A 984 11.81 1.07 -3.93
N ARG A 985 10.51 1.01 -3.66
CA ARG A 985 9.80 -0.21 -3.25
C ARG A 985 9.29 -0.97 -4.46
N ASP A 986 8.87 -0.25 -5.49
CA ASP A 986 8.63 -0.74 -6.86
C ASP A 986 9.95 -0.89 -7.61
#